data_AF-A0A7S1ZBI3-F1
#
_entry.id   AF-A0A7S1ZBI3-F1
#
_cell.length_a   1.000
_cell.length_b   1.000
_cell.length_c   1.000
_cell.angle_alpha   90.00
_cell.angle_beta   90.00
_cell.angle_gamma   90.00
#
_symmetry.space_group_name_H-M   'P 1'
#
loop_
_entity.id
_entity.type
_entity.pdbx_description
1 polymer ?
#
loop_
_entity_poly.entity_id
_entity_poly.type
_entity_poly.pdbx_seq_one_letter_code
_entity_poly.pdbx_strand_id
1 'polypeptide(L)'
;SNEGPGNALMEFIDKLFDEIVGAGSGELRRGEGKLLIKKLINENASEKYVDELFDKFDTDNSGTINRNELKMGILKINKPDNEGIARSGFNRYLLDPAQTNAKDFVSALEVYAQHHNGATHHLLQNIGCGVFGVHMTGDILLRFLTSYSEFTGSFTSHLKELIAGLEDPRHKEVIQENLTEEMGIYDTETLYKLQHVYGIRRDTVENIPHRDLFQRLLRTLENYLRCSYQSFVPSEIIAPKAEAMEKLSKSTVGLLGALYFGSEVIVPEMYSHILQGLRYSFDLPEEDLVFFTLHIDMDQDHANAMKEIVIDYSKTREDRIELLKATELMLSSRVKFFDGLHKFLPLQKRKPKVPHSLDIAQASTMHRDAPCCLSDFVGRSDMYEMCMPHIDSATVLDIGCGGGAVSRHFKGFGAGTTVGIDLSRSMIEHAIAHKGEEEHYLTGDVCSLVRILEENLSQINLMPSRQNELSCFDLSVAAFLFNHTSLSQMAVIMEQVHSILKPGGHFVFSVPHPFMASIDNEIFGFQHKRSNQYFSLRDNMLEGHTGTVDGTQLKLNMNFKTIGDFFRAIKDNNFEIVDFCEARVTREHMKYSADFFEKVNDVPLNLIIKVRKPEVMPGSLSGEKSSSDIFHEKIRWNNIMCNNFKNSFVVDIPNKVKEELYAAALKCFERGIEVDAFRMGSHVEAVELKCLKLFCTDLAAKLVHETGAVLLRGFDLKRFTHAENNAKLTACGKLAFYILCEHISSVDASTRGRLFDVKSANLDAMGKDADNVLFSVSNSAAGWHTDGASKDKTYDVVGLL
;
A
#
# COMPACT_ATOMS: atom_id res chain seq x y z
N SER A 1 -20.10 0.89 30.17
CA SER A 1 -20.99 -0.13 29.57
C SER A 1 -20.24 -0.78 28.42
N ASN A 2 -20.52 -2.07 28.12
CA ASN A 2 -19.92 -2.85 27.03
C ASN A 2 -20.45 -2.44 25.64
N GLU A 3 -20.47 -1.15 25.33
CA GLU A 3 -20.88 -0.64 24.02
C GLU A 3 -19.70 0.10 23.39
N GLY A 4 -19.48 -0.09 22.08
CA GLY A 4 -18.34 0.49 21.37
C GLY A 4 -18.26 2.02 21.50
N PRO A 5 -17.07 2.63 21.30
CA PRO A 5 -16.82 4.06 21.57
C PRO A 5 -17.76 5.02 20.82
N GLY A 6 -18.35 4.60 19.70
CA GLY A 6 -19.35 5.39 18.95
C GLY A 6 -20.72 5.50 19.66
N ASN A 7 -21.18 4.45 20.34
CA ASN A 7 -22.48 4.45 21.01
C ASN A 7 -22.47 5.34 22.26
N ALA A 8 -21.40 5.30 23.04
CA ALA A 8 -21.26 6.13 24.24
C ALA A 8 -21.21 7.64 23.91
N LEU A 9 -20.59 8.01 22.78
CA LEU A 9 -20.58 9.40 22.29
C LEU A 9 -21.98 9.85 21.87
N MET A 10 -22.73 9.00 21.17
CA MET A 10 -24.09 9.33 20.73
C MET A 10 -25.06 9.48 21.90
N GLU A 11 -24.96 8.62 22.92
CA GLU A 11 -25.74 8.76 24.16
C GLU A 11 -25.40 10.04 24.94
N PHE A 12 -24.12 10.44 24.96
CA PHE A 12 -23.68 11.69 25.59
C PHE A 12 -24.26 12.91 24.87
N ILE A 13 -24.24 12.92 23.53
CA ILE A 13 -24.81 13.99 22.71
C ILE A 13 -26.32 14.10 22.92
N ASP A 14 -27.04 12.97 22.98
CA ASP A 14 -28.48 12.96 23.26
C ASP A 14 -28.81 13.59 24.61
N LYS A 15 -28.08 13.21 25.67
CA LYS A 15 -28.27 13.81 27.01
C LYS A 15 -27.99 15.31 27.03
N LEU A 16 -26.93 15.74 26.36
CA LEU A 16 -26.54 17.15 26.32
C LEU A 16 -27.54 18.00 25.52
N PHE A 17 -28.12 17.45 24.45
CA PHE A 17 -29.21 18.10 23.71
C PHE A 17 -30.45 18.27 24.60
N ASP A 18 -30.83 17.21 25.32
CA ASP A 18 -31.99 17.22 26.21
C ASP A 18 -31.83 18.19 27.39
N GLU A 19 -30.62 18.34 27.93
CA GLU A 19 -30.31 19.32 29.00
C GLU A 19 -30.49 20.77 28.57
N ILE A 20 -30.23 21.10 27.29
CA ILE A 20 -30.24 22.49 26.80
C ILE A 20 -31.62 22.89 26.28
N VAL A 21 -32.32 22.01 25.57
CA VAL A 21 -33.60 22.33 24.93
C VAL A 21 -34.72 22.49 25.97
N GLY A 22 -34.65 21.78 27.11
CA GLY A 22 -35.77 21.65 28.03
C GLY A 22 -36.99 21.01 27.34
N ALA A 23 -38.02 20.62 28.07
CA ALA A 23 -39.07 19.71 27.57
C ALA A 23 -40.05 20.29 26.51
N GLY A 24 -39.65 21.23 25.63
CA GLY A 24 -40.59 22.05 24.85
C GLY A 24 -40.41 22.13 23.33
N SER A 25 -39.21 22.33 22.77
CA SER A 25 -39.08 22.73 21.35
C SER A 25 -38.55 21.66 20.39
N GLY A 26 -37.86 20.62 20.88
CA GLY A 26 -37.24 19.60 20.02
C GLY A 26 -36.10 20.09 19.11
N GLU A 27 -35.83 21.40 19.13
CA GLU A 27 -34.93 22.15 18.26
C GLU A 27 -34.21 23.23 19.07
N LEU A 28 -32.92 23.45 18.76
CA LEU A 28 -32.09 24.49 19.38
C LEU A 28 -32.16 25.77 18.56
N ARG A 29 -32.56 26.87 19.18
CA ARG A 29 -32.49 28.19 18.53
C ARG A 29 -31.06 28.67 18.43
N ARG A 30 -30.81 29.63 17.53
CA ARG A 30 -29.46 30.15 17.26
C ARG A 30 -28.63 30.50 18.50
N GLY A 31 -29.21 31.12 19.52
CA GLY A 31 -28.50 31.41 20.78
C GLY A 31 -28.11 30.14 21.57
N GLU A 32 -29.01 29.17 21.64
CA GLU A 32 -28.83 27.91 22.38
C GLU A 32 -27.85 26.97 21.65
N GLY A 33 -27.96 26.88 20.32
CA GLY A 33 -27.06 26.08 19.51
C GLY A 33 -25.62 26.61 19.52
N LYS A 34 -25.41 27.93 19.51
CA LYS A 34 -24.06 28.53 19.68
C LYS A 34 -23.46 28.21 21.04
N LEU A 35 -24.26 28.25 22.12
CA LEU A 35 -23.80 27.89 23.46
C LEU A 35 -23.38 26.41 23.53
N LEU A 36 -24.16 25.54 22.91
CA LEU A 36 -23.86 24.11 22.81
C LEU A 36 -22.56 23.86 22.01
N ILE A 37 -22.40 24.53 20.86
CA ILE A 37 -21.18 24.42 20.02
C ILE A 37 -19.94 24.86 20.81
N LYS A 38 -20.02 25.96 21.56
CA LYS A 38 -18.91 26.42 22.43
C LYS A 38 -18.55 25.37 23.50
N LYS A 39 -19.54 24.73 24.14
CA LYS A 39 -19.30 23.66 25.12
C LYS A 39 -18.70 22.39 24.52
N LEU A 40 -19.08 22.05 23.28
CA LEU A 40 -18.61 20.83 22.62
C LEU A 40 -17.19 20.94 22.05
N ILE A 41 -16.78 22.13 21.60
CA ILE A 41 -15.53 22.31 20.86
C ILE A 41 -14.47 23.05 21.69
N ASN A 42 -14.77 24.28 22.14
CA ASN A 42 -13.89 25.10 22.97
C ASN A 42 -14.66 26.34 23.47
N GLU A 43 -14.72 26.56 24.78
CA GLU A 43 -15.43 27.70 25.37
C GLU A 43 -14.82 29.07 24.98
N ASN A 44 -13.55 29.10 24.56
CA ASN A 44 -12.84 30.31 24.14
C ASN A 44 -12.88 30.57 22.61
N ALA A 45 -13.69 29.83 21.84
CA ALA A 45 -13.81 30.03 20.40
C ALA A 45 -14.42 31.41 20.05
N SER A 46 -13.94 32.02 18.95
CA SER A 46 -14.41 33.34 18.51
C SER A 46 -15.87 33.29 18.04
N GLU A 47 -16.64 34.37 18.27
CA GLU A 47 -18.05 34.49 17.85
C GLU A 47 -18.22 34.16 16.36
N LYS A 48 -17.35 34.70 15.50
CA LYS A 48 -17.41 34.48 14.06
C LYS A 48 -17.31 33.00 13.68
N TYR A 49 -16.40 32.27 14.32
CA TYR A 49 -16.20 30.84 14.05
C TYR A 49 -17.39 30.00 14.54
N VAL A 50 -17.98 30.36 15.68
CA VAL A 50 -19.16 29.68 16.23
C VAL A 50 -20.40 29.94 15.37
N ASP A 51 -20.54 31.12 14.78
CA ASP A 51 -21.60 31.44 13.82
C ASP A 51 -21.49 30.61 12.55
N GLU A 52 -20.29 30.51 11.98
CA GLU A 52 -20.02 29.70 10.78
C GLU A 52 -20.31 28.21 11.01
N LEU A 53 -20.02 27.69 12.21
CA LEU A 53 -20.35 26.31 12.57
C LEU A 53 -21.84 26.09 12.79
N PHE A 54 -22.54 27.07 13.37
CA PHE A 54 -24.00 27.00 13.51
C PHE A 54 -24.67 26.87 12.14
N ASP A 55 -24.27 27.71 11.19
CA ASP A 55 -24.83 27.68 9.82
C ASP A 55 -24.50 26.38 9.07
N LYS A 56 -23.38 25.72 9.41
CA LYS A 56 -23.05 24.38 8.88
C LYS A 56 -23.89 23.26 9.50
N PHE A 57 -24.34 23.42 10.73
CA PHE A 57 -25.14 22.42 11.44
C PHE A 57 -26.61 22.49 11.05
N ASP A 58 -27.12 23.70 10.80
CA ASP A 58 -28.44 23.98 10.25
C ASP A 58 -28.49 23.63 8.75
N THR A 59 -28.63 22.33 8.46
CA THR A 59 -28.50 21.82 7.09
C THR A 59 -29.70 22.15 6.21
N ASP A 60 -30.85 22.43 6.80
CA ASP A 60 -32.07 22.82 6.09
C ASP A 60 -32.29 24.35 6.06
N ASN A 61 -31.39 25.13 6.65
CA ASN A 61 -31.48 26.59 6.82
C ASN A 61 -32.77 27.03 7.53
N SER A 62 -33.28 26.22 8.46
CA SER A 62 -34.46 26.54 9.27
C SER A 62 -34.20 27.65 10.29
N GLY A 63 -32.94 27.99 10.56
CA GLY A 63 -32.52 28.91 11.61
C GLY A 63 -32.44 28.25 13.00
N THR A 64 -32.60 26.93 13.05
CA THR A 64 -32.59 26.09 14.25
C THR A 64 -31.79 24.82 14.00
N ILE A 65 -31.28 24.17 15.05
CA ILE A 65 -30.59 22.88 14.92
C ILE A 65 -31.45 21.80 15.58
N ASN A 66 -31.93 20.84 14.79
CA ASN A 66 -32.61 19.67 15.32
C ASN A 66 -31.61 18.57 15.77
N ARG A 67 -32.12 17.52 16.42
CA ARG A 67 -31.29 16.44 16.99
C ARG A 67 -30.45 15.70 15.93
N ASN A 68 -31.00 15.47 14.75
CA ASN A 68 -30.31 14.77 13.68
C ASN A 68 -29.23 15.65 13.07
N GLU A 69 -29.52 16.93 12.89
CA GLU A 69 -28.57 17.95 12.43
C GLU A 69 -27.39 18.10 13.38
N LEU A 70 -27.63 18.11 14.69
CA LEU A 70 -26.56 18.13 15.68
C LEU A 70 -25.68 16.88 15.59
N LYS A 71 -26.28 15.69 15.52
CA LYS A 71 -25.54 14.42 15.41
C LYS A 71 -24.70 14.38 14.13
N MET A 72 -25.29 14.79 13.01
CA MET A 72 -24.61 14.86 11.71
C MET A 72 -23.51 15.91 11.70
N GLY A 73 -23.76 17.08 12.29
CA GLY A 73 -22.79 18.16 12.45
C GLY A 73 -21.59 17.73 13.30
N ILE A 74 -21.81 17.08 14.44
CA ILE A 74 -20.72 16.60 15.31
C ILE A 74 -19.94 15.47 14.63
N LEU A 75 -20.60 14.56 13.92
CA LEU A 75 -19.91 13.56 13.09
C LEU A 75 -19.08 14.21 11.98
N LYS A 76 -19.52 15.36 11.44
CA LYS A 76 -18.78 16.16 10.46
C LYS A 76 -17.64 16.99 11.07
N ILE A 77 -17.72 17.39 12.34
CA ILE A 77 -16.61 18.08 13.05
C ILE A 77 -15.56 17.07 13.53
N ASN A 78 -15.98 15.88 13.96
CA ASN A 78 -15.08 14.78 14.32
C ASN A 78 -14.54 14.02 13.09
N LYS A 79 -15.13 14.22 11.91
CA LYS A 79 -14.39 14.07 10.66
C LYS A 79 -13.59 15.37 10.48
N PRO A 80 -12.29 15.32 10.19
CA PRO A 80 -11.54 16.55 9.96
C PRO A 80 -12.13 17.30 8.76
N ASP A 81 -12.88 18.36 9.06
CA ASP A 81 -13.47 19.29 8.11
C ASP A 81 -12.32 20.09 7.46
N ASN A 82 -11.77 19.54 6.38
CA ASN A 82 -10.98 20.24 5.37
C ASN A 82 -11.05 19.44 4.08
N GLU A 83 -12.14 19.59 3.33
CA GLU A 83 -12.39 18.99 2.02
C GLU A 83 -11.40 19.43 0.92
N GLY A 84 -10.35 20.21 1.25
CA GLY A 84 -9.19 20.43 0.39
C GLY A 84 -7.86 19.90 0.95
N ILE A 85 -7.82 19.44 2.21
CA ILE A 85 -6.56 19.22 2.92
C ILE A 85 -6.55 17.91 3.74
N ALA A 86 -7.64 17.16 3.88
CA ALA A 86 -7.68 15.91 4.68
C ALA A 86 -7.05 14.66 4.01
N ARG A 87 -6.45 14.79 2.82
CA ARG A 87 -5.90 13.66 2.05
C ARG A 87 -4.45 13.30 2.37
N SER A 88 -3.74 14.07 3.19
CA SER A 88 -2.28 14.02 3.16
C SER A 88 -1.60 12.93 3.96
N GLY A 89 -2.26 12.00 4.67
CA GLY A 89 -1.56 10.92 5.40
C GLY A 89 -0.50 11.37 6.44
N PHE A 90 -0.23 12.67 6.56
CA PHE A 90 0.79 13.29 7.39
C PHE A 90 0.21 13.58 8.76
N ASN A 91 0.95 13.21 9.81
CA ASN A 91 0.52 13.43 11.17
C ASN A 91 0.55 14.93 11.54
N ARG A 92 -0.62 15.57 11.51
CA ARG A 92 -0.77 17.00 11.80
C ARG A 92 -0.47 17.43 13.23
N TYR A 93 -0.41 16.49 14.19
CA TYR A 93 0.06 16.83 15.54
C TYR A 93 1.51 17.35 15.52
N LEU A 94 2.29 16.97 14.50
CA LEU A 94 3.66 17.44 14.32
C LEU A 94 3.77 18.91 13.90
N LEU A 95 2.66 19.55 13.54
CA LEU A 95 2.62 20.97 13.22
C LEU A 95 2.75 21.85 14.47
N ASP A 96 2.53 21.31 15.67
CA ASP A 96 2.62 22.07 16.92
C ASP A 96 4.06 22.01 17.50
N PRO A 97 4.80 23.13 17.55
CA PRO A 97 6.14 23.17 18.16
C PRO A 97 6.17 22.83 19.64
N ALA A 98 5.03 22.91 20.35
CA ALA A 98 4.94 22.48 21.74
C ALA A 98 4.94 20.94 21.89
N GLN A 99 4.56 20.22 20.84
CA GLN A 99 4.42 18.76 20.85
C GLN A 99 5.58 18.03 20.17
N THR A 100 6.26 18.68 19.23
CA THR A 100 7.41 18.09 18.53
C THR A 100 8.49 19.11 18.20
N ASN A 101 9.75 18.68 18.25
CA ASN A 101 10.88 19.51 17.86
C ASN A 101 10.98 19.62 16.33
N ALA A 102 11.73 20.63 15.86
CA ALA A 102 11.87 20.92 14.43
C ALA A 102 12.49 19.76 13.64
N LYS A 103 13.46 19.03 14.21
CA LYS A 103 14.12 17.91 13.54
C LYS A 103 13.17 16.73 13.30
N ASP A 104 12.35 16.41 14.28
CA ASP A 104 11.36 15.34 14.19
C ASP A 104 10.24 15.70 13.20
N PHE A 105 9.80 16.97 13.18
CA PHE A 105 8.85 17.46 12.18
C PHE A 105 9.43 17.34 10.76
N VAL A 106 10.65 17.85 10.52
CA VAL A 106 11.30 17.80 9.20
C VAL A 106 11.50 16.35 8.75
N SER A 107 11.98 15.48 9.63
CA SER A 107 12.19 14.06 9.29
C SER A 107 10.89 13.35 8.95
N ALA A 108 9.80 13.64 9.67
CA ALA A 108 8.49 13.10 9.32
C ALA A 108 7.98 13.62 7.97
N LEU A 109 8.29 14.88 7.62
CA LEU A 109 7.87 15.48 6.36
C LEU A 109 8.71 14.96 5.18
N GLU A 110 9.99 14.63 5.39
CA GLU A 110 10.83 13.91 4.42
C GLU A 110 10.23 12.52 4.12
N VAL A 111 9.93 11.74 5.17
CA VAL A 111 9.30 10.42 5.02
C VAL A 111 7.99 10.54 4.26
N TYR A 112 7.18 11.54 4.59
CA TYR A 112 5.94 11.81 3.86
C TYR A 112 6.18 12.12 2.38
N ALA A 113 7.15 12.98 2.07
CA ALA A 113 7.46 13.35 0.69
C ALA A 113 7.95 12.16 -0.13
N GLN A 114 8.84 11.34 0.44
CA GLN A 114 9.40 10.13 -0.19
C GLN A 114 8.34 9.06 -0.47
N HIS A 115 7.33 8.93 0.39
CA HIS A 115 6.25 7.94 0.21
C HIS A 115 5.02 8.49 -0.51
N HIS A 116 5.02 9.77 -0.90
CA HIS A 116 3.92 10.36 -1.64
C HIS A 116 3.85 9.78 -3.06
N ASN A 117 2.65 9.64 -3.61
CA ASN A 117 2.43 9.21 -5.01
C ASN A 117 3.13 10.08 -6.06
N GLY A 118 3.57 11.28 -5.68
CA GLY A 118 4.35 12.17 -6.54
C GLY A 118 5.82 11.74 -6.64
N ALA A 119 6.39 11.12 -5.61
CA ALA A 119 7.72 10.53 -5.64
C ALA A 119 7.69 9.09 -6.14
N THR A 120 6.65 8.32 -5.77
CA THR A 120 6.59 6.87 -6.01
C THR A 120 5.59 6.46 -7.10
N HIS A 121 5.31 7.34 -8.06
CA HIS A 121 4.30 7.10 -9.09
C HIS A 121 4.58 5.79 -9.85
N HIS A 122 3.56 4.95 -10.08
CA HIS A 122 3.74 3.63 -10.70
C HIS A 122 4.43 3.69 -12.07
N LEU A 123 4.21 4.77 -12.83
CA LEU A 123 4.85 4.99 -14.13
C LEU A 123 6.38 4.97 -14.04
N LEU A 124 6.97 5.55 -12.98
CA LEU A 124 8.42 5.58 -12.78
C LEU A 124 8.99 4.17 -12.66
N GLN A 125 8.36 3.35 -11.84
CA GLN A 125 8.80 1.98 -11.60
C GLN A 125 8.59 1.10 -12.83
N ASN A 126 7.49 1.30 -13.55
CA ASN A 126 7.21 0.58 -14.80
C ASN A 126 8.23 0.92 -15.89
N ILE A 127 8.69 2.18 -15.95
CA ILE A 127 9.80 2.61 -16.81
C ILE A 127 11.10 1.93 -16.38
N GLY A 128 11.46 1.99 -15.09
CA GLY A 128 12.70 1.41 -14.57
C GLY A 128 12.79 -0.11 -14.76
N CYS A 129 11.67 -0.82 -14.61
CA CYS A 129 11.60 -2.27 -14.81
C CYS A 129 11.38 -2.68 -16.28
N GLY A 130 11.22 -1.73 -17.20
CA GLY A 130 11.06 -2.04 -18.62
C GLY A 130 9.73 -2.69 -19.00
N VAL A 131 8.66 -2.47 -18.22
CA VAL A 131 7.33 -3.13 -18.34
C VAL A 131 6.72 -2.98 -19.74
N PHE A 132 6.95 -1.83 -20.39
CA PHE A 132 6.39 -1.56 -21.72
C PHE A 132 7.21 -2.14 -22.88
N GLY A 133 8.34 -2.78 -22.57
CA GLY A 133 9.33 -3.22 -23.56
C GLY A 133 10.23 -2.07 -24.04
N VAL A 134 11.43 -2.43 -24.52
CA VAL A 134 12.54 -1.53 -24.86
C VAL A 134 12.11 -0.28 -25.66
N HIS A 135 11.37 -0.46 -26.75
CA HIS A 135 10.98 0.63 -27.64
C HIS A 135 9.93 1.58 -27.04
N MET A 136 8.90 1.05 -26.38
CA MET A 136 7.84 1.86 -25.80
C MET A 136 8.35 2.60 -24.56
N THR A 137 9.15 1.93 -23.71
CA THR A 137 9.82 2.59 -22.59
C THR A 137 10.69 3.76 -23.08
N GLY A 138 11.40 3.59 -24.21
CA GLY A 138 12.19 4.68 -24.82
C GLY A 138 11.35 5.87 -25.28
N ASP A 139 10.19 5.62 -25.92
CA ASP A 139 9.27 6.70 -26.33
C ASP A 139 8.67 7.43 -25.13
N ILE A 140 8.26 6.69 -24.10
CA ILE A 140 7.74 7.25 -22.84
C ILE A 140 8.81 8.13 -22.18
N LEU A 141 10.06 7.66 -22.11
CA LEU A 141 11.18 8.40 -21.55
C LEU A 141 11.43 9.70 -22.31
N LEU A 142 11.39 9.68 -23.64
CA LEU A 142 11.56 10.91 -24.43
C LEU A 142 10.43 11.91 -24.13
N ARG A 143 9.17 11.47 -24.11
CA ARG A 143 8.01 12.33 -23.75
C ARG A 143 8.13 12.89 -22.33
N PHE A 144 8.53 12.06 -21.38
CA PHE A 144 8.79 12.44 -20.00
C PHE A 144 9.84 13.54 -19.98
N LEU A 145 11.04 13.31 -20.55
CA LEU A 145 12.16 14.25 -20.48
C LEU A 145 11.88 15.56 -21.21
N THR A 146 11.21 15.51 -22.36
CA THR A 146 10.75 16.73 -23.06
C THR A 146 9.84 17.54 -22.15
N SER A 147 8.83 16.92 -21.53
CA SER A 147 7.88 17.61 -20.66
C SER A 147 8.52 18.08 -19.34
N TYR A 148 9.46 17.29 -18.83
CA TYR A 148 10.16 17.53 -17.57
C TYR A 148 11.26 18.59 -17.69
N SER A 149 11.65 18.98 -18.91
CA SER A 149 12.57 20.09 -19.13
C SER A 149 12.06 21.42 -18.54
N GLU A 150 10.74 21.60 -18.45
CA GLU A 150 10.09 22.71 -17.74
C GLU A 150 10.16 22.59 -16.21
N PHE A 151 10.27 21.36 -15.69
CA PHE A 151 10.47 21.13 -14.26
C PHE A 151 11.87 21.58 -13.81
N THR A 152 12.90 21.26 -14.60
CA THR A 152 14.30 21.57 -14.27
C THR A 152 14.74 22.96 -14.72
N GLY A 153 14.14 23.51 -15.79
CA GLY A 153 14.62 24.73 -16.45
C GLY A 153 14.61 26.02 -15.62
N SER A 154 13.81 26.10 -14.56
CA SER A 154 13.71 27.28 -13.68
C SER A 154 14.37 27.11 -12.30
N PHE A 155 15.03 25.99 -12.04
CA PHE A 155 15.60 25.68 -10.72
C PHE A 155 16.63 26.71 -10.25
N THR A 156 17.61 27.06 -11.09
CA THR A 156 18.65 28.05 -10.76
C THR A 156 18.10 29.46 -10.53
N SER A 157 16.98 29.83 -11.17
CA SER A 157 16.30 31.10 -10.91
C SER A 157 15.69 31.10 -9.51
N HIS A 158 15.03 30.02 -9.12
CA HIS A 158 14.44 29.88 -7.78
C HIS A 158 15.51 29.80 -6.68
N LEU A 159 16.68 29.20 -6.94
CA LEU A 159 17.81 29.25 -5.98
C LEU A 159 18.27 30.69 -5.75
N LYS A 160 18.38 31.52 -6.81
CA LYS A 160 18.73 32.95 -6.69
C LYS A 160 17.69 33.74 -5.91
N GLU A 161 16.41 33.46 -6.15
CA GLU A 161 15.30 34.06 -5.39
C GLU A 161 15.36 33.65 -3.91
N LEU A 162 15.65 32.38 -3.62
CA LEU A 162 15.80 31.89 -2.25
C LEU A 162 17.00 32.57 -1.55
N ILE A 163 18.16 32.68 -2.20
CA ILE A 163 19.33 33.40 -1.65
C ILE A 163 18.99 34.86 -1.30
N ALA A 164 18.20 35.52 -2.15
CA ALA A 164 17.75 36.90 -1.90
C ALA A 164 16.79 36.99 -0.70
N GLY A 165 15.95 35.98 -0.50
CA GLY A 165 14.95 35.91 0.58
C GLY A 165 15.45 35.37 1.93
N LEU A 166 16.59 34.70 1.97
CA LEU A 166 17.20 34.22 3.23
C LEU A 166 17.77 35.38 4.05
N GLU A 167 17.73 35.26 5.37
CA GLU A 167 18.25 36.29 6.29
C GLU A 167 19.65 35.97 6.81
N ASP A 168 19.90 34.72 7.19
CA ASP A 168 21.19 34.28 7.73
C ASP A 168 22.26 34.17 6.62
N PRO A 169 23.40 34.88 6.73
CA PRO A 169 24.49 34.76 5.77
C PRO A 169 25.01 33.33 5.57
N ARG A 170 24.97 32.50 6.61
CA ARG A 170 25.41 31.10 6.54
C ARG A 170 24.47 30.26 5.67
N HIS A 171 23.16 30.49 5.76
CA HIS A 171 22.20 29.82 4.88
C HIS A 171 22.37 30.24 3.43
N LYS A 172 22.72 31.52 3.18
CA LYS A 172 23.01 32.01 1.83
C LYS A 172 24.23 31.34 1.21
N GLU A 173 25.29 31.14 2.00
CA GLU A 173 26.51 30.48 1.55
C GLU A 173 26.22 29.05 1.09
N VAL A 174 25.47 28.28 1.88
CA VAL A 174 25.04 26.91 1.52
C VAL A 174 24.26 26.87 0.19
N ILE A 175 23.24 27.73 0.02
CA ILE A 175 22.48 27.75 -1.23
C ILE A 175 23.31 28.30 -2.41
N GLN A 176 24.29 29.15 -2.14
CA GLN A 176 25.23 29.65 -3.14
C GLN A 176 26.20 28.57 -3.63
N GLU A 177 26.60 27.63 -2.78
CA GLU A 177 27.34 26.42 -3.16
C GLU A 177 26.50 25.55 -4.10
N ASN A 178 25.25 25.22 -3.74
CA ASN A 178 24.34 24.47 -4.61
C ASN A 178 24.16 25.16 -5.98
N LEU A 179 23.99 26.49 -5.99
CA LEU A 179 23.89 27.24 -7.25
C LEU A 179 25.18 27.19 -8.07
N THR A 180 26.34 27.10 -7.43
CA THR A 180 27.64 27.01 -8.10
C THR A 180 27.80 25.65 -8.78
N GLU A 181 27.37 24.57 -8.13
CA GLU A 181 27.36 23.23 -8.68
C GLU A 181 26.39 23.07 -9.85
N GLU A 182 25.17 23.61 -9.72
CA GLU A 182 24.18 23.65 -10.81
C GLU A 182 24.71 24.37 -12.07
N MET A 183 25.70 25.26 -11.90
CA MET A 183 26.38 25.97 -12.99
C MET A 183 27.60 25.21 -13.54
N GLY A 184 27.86 23.98 -13.06
CA GLY A 184 28.90 23.08 -13.54
C GLY A 184 30.26 23.25 -12.83
N ILE A 185 30.29 23.91 -11.67
CA ILE A 185 31.52 24.14 -10.91
C ILE A 185 31.48 23.26 -9.67
N TYR A 186 32.27 22.18 -9.67
CA TYR A 186 32.28 21.17 -8.62
C TYR A 186 33.60 21.19 -7.84
N ASP A 187 33.60 20.61 -6.64
CA ASP A 187 34.81 20.38 -5.88
C ASP A 187 35.71 19.29 -6.52
N THR A 188 36.92 19.14 -5.98
CA THR A 188 37.93 18.20 -6.53
C THR A 188 37.56 16.73 -6.33
N GLU A 189 36.88 16.38 -5.23
CA GLU A 189 36.42 15.04 -4.92
C GLU A 189 35.31 14.61 -5.89
N THR A 190 34.34 15.47 -6.16
CA THR A 190 33.26 15.22 -7.13
C THR A 190 33.82 14.99 -8.54
N LEU A 191 34.72 15.85 -9.02
CA LEU A 191 35.38 15.66 -10.31
C LEU A 191 36.22 14.37 -10.38
N TYR A 192 36.88 14.01 -9.27
CA TYR A 192 37.64 12.76 -9.17
C TYR A 192 36.73 11.53 -9.28
N LYS A 193 35.60 11.52 -8.56
CA LYS A 193 34.60 10.43 -8.62
C LYS A 193 34.04 10.28 -10.04
N LEU A 194 33.63 11.37 -10.68
CA LEU A 194 33.13 11.34 -12.05
C LEU A 194 34.15 10.69 -13.01
N GLN A 195 35.41 11.10 -12.95
CA GLN A 195 36.44 10.59 -13.85
C GLN A 195 36.87 9.16 -13.56
N HIS A 196 37.08 8.80 -12.30
CA HIS A 196 37.75 7.54 -11.93
C HIS A 196 36.80 6.44 -11.47
N VAL A 197 35.60 6.79 -11.00
CA VAL A 197 34.59 5.81 -10.56
C VAL A 197 33.54 5.58 -11.66
N TYR A 198 33.00 6.66 -12.23
CA TYR A 198 31.96 6.58 -13.26
C TYR A 198 32.48 6.60 -14.70
N GLY A 199 33.78 6.86 -14.89
CA GLY A 199 34.40 6.90 -16.22
C GLY A 199 34.00 8.11 -17.07
N ILE A 200 33.43 9.15 -16.46
CA ILE A 200 32.92 10.35 -17.13
C ILE A 200 34.07 11.36 -17.29
N ARG A 201 34.36 11.76 -18.52
CA ARG A 201 35.47 12.65 -18.81
C ARG A 201 35.21 14.07 -18.29
N ARG A 202 36.17 14.63 -17.56
CA ARG A 202 36.08 15.95 -16.92
C ARG A 202 35.70 17.07 -17.88
N ASP A 203 36.26 17.09 -19.09
CA ASP A 203 35.96 18.10 -20.13
C ASP A 203 34.52 18.07 -20.66
N THR A 204 33.75 17.02 -20.33
CA THR A 204 32.35 16.85 -20.76
C THR A 204 31.32 17.25 -19.71
N VAL A 205 31.78 17.67 -18.51
CA VAL A 205 30.93 18.00 -17.37
C VAL A 205 31.36 19.29 -16.66
N GLU A 206 32.66 19.56 -16.54
CA GLU A 206 33.17 20.74 -15.85
C GLU A 206 32.88 22.03 -16.64
N ASN A 207 32.42 23.06 -15.93
CA ASN A 207 31.96 24.34 -16.48
C ASN A 207 30.76 24.22 -17.45
N ILE A 208 29.98 23.14 -17.33
CA ILE A 208 28.75 22.94 -18.11
C ILE A 208 27.56 22.91 -17.12
N PRO A 209 26.63 23.87 -17.21
CA PRO A 209 25.45 23.90 -16.34
C PRO A 209 24.60 22.63 -16.46
N HIS A 210 23.98 22.20 -15.36
CA HIS A 210 23.11 21.02 -15.32
C HIS A 210 21.99 21.06 -16.37
N ARG A 211 21.43 22.26 -16.60
CA ARG A 211 20.45 22.50 -17.66
C ARG A 211 20.97 22.08 -19.04
N ASP A 212 22.24 22.36 -19.34
CA ASP A 212 22.83 22.06 -20.65
C ASP A 212 23.17 20.57 -20.77
N LEU A 213 23.53 19.91 -19.66
CA LEU A 213 23.68 18.45 -19.58
C LEU A 213 22.35 17.74 -19.84
N PHE A 214 21.25 18.22 -19.24
CA PHE A 214 19.90 17.69 -19.50
C PHE A 214 19.50 17.87 -20.97
N GLN A 215 19.76 19.04 -21.54
CA GLN A 215 19.46 19.32 -22.96
C GLN A 215 20.35 18.50 -23.91
N ARG A 216 21.58 18.17 -23.52
CA ARG A 216 22.44 17.26 -24.28
C ARG A 216 21.80 15.87 -24.37
N LEU A 217 21.40 15.28 -23.24
CA LEU A 217 20.71 14.00 -23.22
C LEU A 217 19.44 14.03 -24.08
N LEU A 218 18.60 15.06 -23.93
CA LEU A 218 17.36 15.17 -24.68
C LEU A 218 17.62 15.14 -26.19
N ARG A 219 18.58 15.93 -26.68
CA ARG A 219 18.99 15.93 -28.10
C ARG A 219 19.53 14.57 -28.55
N THR A 220 20.30 13.88 -27.70
CA THR A 220 20.78 12.52 -28.02
C THR A 220 19.61 11.57 -28.22
N LEU A 221 18.61 11.58 -27.33
CA LEU A 221 17.43 10.72 -27.43
C LEU A 221 16.56 11.04 -28.66
N GLU A 222 16.37 12.33 -28.95
CA GLU A 222 15.63 12.78 -30.15
C GLU A 222 16.30 12.28 -31.43
N ASN A 223 17.63 12.35 -31.49
CA ASN A 223 18.41 11.82 -32.62
C ASN A 223 18.33 10.29 -32.70
N TYR A 224 18.38 9.60 -31.55
CA TYR A 224 18.31 8.15 -31.46
C TYR A 224 16.96 7.62 -31.97
N LEU A 225 15.85 8.21 -31.50
CA LEU A 225 14.49 7.83 -31.88
C LEU A 225 14.00 8.46 -33.19
N ARG A 226 14.74 9.46 -33.71
CA ARG A 226 14.36 10.26 -34.88
C ARG A 226 12.99 10.93 -34.72
N CYS A 227 12.68 11.37 -33.51
CA CYS A 227 11.46 12.09 -33.17
C CYS A 227 11.74 13.15 -32.10
N SER A 228 10.88 14.18 -32.04
CA SER A 228 10.93 15.22 -31.01
C SER A 228 9.52 15.58 -30.61
N TYR A 229 9.31 15.81 -29.31
CA TYR A 229 8.04 16.25 -28.75
C TYR A 229 8.07 17.74 -28.34
N GLN A 230 9.18 18.45 -28.59
CA GLN A 230 9.38 19.82 -28.10
C GLN A 230 8.32 20.81 -28.60
N SER A 231 7.80 20.60 -29.81
CA SER A 231 6.75 21.43 -30.41
C SER A 231 5.35 21.15 -29.86
N PHE A 232 5.17 20.08 -29.08
CA PHE A 232 3.88 19.64 -28.56
C PHE A 232 4.01 19.01 -27.18
N VAL A 233 4.11 19.87 -26.15
CA VAL A 233 3.91 19.49 -24.74
C VAL A 233 2.57 20.08 -24.29
N PRO A 234 1.57 19.24 -23.98
CA PRO A 234 0.27 19.70 -23.51
C PRO A 234 0.38 20.55 -22.23
N SER A 235 -0.29 21.71 -22.22
CA SER A 235 -0.24 22.65 -21.10
C SER A 235 -0.74 22.02 -19.79
N GLU A 236 -1.69 21.09 -19.86
CA GLU A 236 -2.22 20.37 -18.70
C GLU A 236 -1.16 19.54 -17.94
N ILE A 237 -0.05 19.15 -18.60
CA ILE A 237 1.06 18.44 -17.96
C ILE A 237 1.96 19.39 -17.17
N ILE A 238 2.25 20.58 -17.74
CA ILE A 238 3.28 21.49 -17.24
C ILE A 238 2.73 22.66 -16.39
N ALA A 239 1.49 23.09 -16.66
CA ALA A 239 0.86 24.22 -15.95
C ALA A 239 0.72 24.01 -14.43
N PRO A 240 0.37 22.80 -13.91
CA PRO A 240 0.20 22.62 -12.48
C PRO A 240 1.44 22.98 -11.64
N LYS A 241 2.65 22.68 -12.15
CA LYS A 241 3.90 23.05 -11.46
C LYS A 241 4.18 24.54 -11.55
N ALA A 242 3.95 25.16 -12.70
CA ALA A 242 4.13 26.61 -12.86
C ALA A 242 3.21 27.38 -11.90
N GLU A 243 1.94 27.00 -11.82
CA GLU A 243 0.96 27.60 -10.89
C GLU A 243 1.32 27.35 -9.42
N ALA A 244 1.86 26.18 -9.10
CA ALA A 244 2.36 25.87 -7.76
C ALA A 244 3.52 26.80 -7.39
N MET A 245 4.53 26.90 -8.27
CA MET A 245 5.70 27.74 -8.02
C MET A 245 5.35 29.23 -7.94
N GLU A 246 4.44 29.74 -8.77
CA GLU A 246 3.99 31.14 -8.68
C GLU A 246 3.38 31.49 -7.31
N LYS A 247 2.71 30.52 -6.67
CA LYS A 247 2.15 30.69 -5.33
C LYS A 247 3.23 30.61 -4.26
N LEU A 248 4.13 29.64 -4.39
CA LEU A 248 5.12 29.32 -3.36
C LEU A 248 6.31 30.29 -3.35
N SER A 249 6.68 30.89 -4.48
CA SER A 249 7.77 31.87 -4.57
C SER A 249 7.47 33.20 -3.89
N LYS A 250 6.23 33.42 -3.44
CA LYS A 250 5.82 34.63 -2.70
C LYS A 250 6.35 34.69 -1.27
N SER A 251 6.91 33.59 -0.77
CA SER A 251 7.46 33.49 0.58
C SER A 251 8.73 32.65 0.58
N THR A 252 9.71 33.04 1.39
CA THR A 252 10.97 32.30 1.56
C THR A 252 10.72 30.87 2.06
N VAL A 253 9.79 30.67 2.99
CA VAL A 253 9.48 29.35 3.57
C VAL A 253 8.79 28.45 2.53
N GLY A 254 7.80 28.98 1.81
CA GLY A 254 7.15 28.28 0.70
C GLY A 254 8.13 27.86 -0.40
N LEU A 255 9.03 28.77 -0.80
CA LEU A 255 10.05 28.49 -1.80
C LEU A 255 11.07 27.44 -1.31
N LEU A 256 11.53 27.55 -0.06
CA LEU A 256 12.41 26.58 0.57
C LEU A 256 11.77 25.18 0.61
N GLY A 257 10.50 25.08 1.02
CA GLY A 257 9.76 23.82 1.04
C GLY A 257 9.58 23.21 -0.35
N ALA A 258 9.36 24.05 -1.37
CA ALA A 258 9.21 23.61 -2.76
C ALA A 258 10.51 23.01 -3.33
N LEU A 259 11.65 23.64 -3.06
CA LEU A 259 12.95 23.19 -3.55
C LEU A 259 13.44 21.96 -2.78
N TYR A 260 13.27 21.94 -1.45
CA TYR A 260 13.74 20.83 -0.63
C TYR A 260 12.84 19.58 -0.76
N PHE A 261 11.61 19.64 -0.25
CA PHE A 261 10.72 18.46 -0.24
C PHE A 261 10.12 18.13 -1.61
N GLY A 262 9.97 19.14 -2.49
CA GLY A 262 9.45 18.97 -3.84
C GLY A 262 10.49 18.55 -4.88
N SER A 263 11.78 18.63 -4.55
CA SER A 263 12.90 18.27 -5.44
C SER A 263 13.98 17.47 -4.70
N GLU A 264 14.87 18.11 -3.93
CA GLU A 264 16.07 17.50 -3.34
C GLU A 264 15.83 16.14 -2.67
N VAL A 265 14.80 16.05 -1.82
CA VAL A 265 14.53 14.84 -1.01
C VAL A 265 14.08 13.65 -1.84
N ILE A 266 13.42 13.88 -2.98
CA ILE A 266 12.75 12.84 -3.77
C ILE A 266 13.46 12.52 -5.09
N VAL A 267 14.32 13.43 -5.55
CA VAL A 267 14.97 13.34 -6.86
C VAL A 267 15.87 12.10 -6.98
N PRO A 268 16.73 11.74 -6.01
CA PRO A 268 17.63 10.58 -6.16
C PRO A 268 16.87 9.27 -6.44
N GLU A 269 15.80 9.00 -5.69
CA GLU A 269 14.99 7.79 -5.87
C GLU A 269 14.23 7.81 -7.21
N MET A 270 13.56 8.93 -7.51
CA MET A 270 12.81 9.10 -8.76
C MET A 270 13.72 8.98 -9.99
N TYR A 271 14.88 9.65 -9.97
CA TYR A 271 15.84 9.66 -11.07
C TYR A 271 16.51 8.32 -11.26
N SER A 272 16.70 7.53 -10.20
CA SER A 272 17.20 6.16 -10.31
C SER A 272 16.35 5.30 -11.23
N HIS A 273 15.02 5.42 -11.16
CA HIS A 273 14.10 4.72 -12.06
C HIS A 273 14.21 5.21 -13.51
N ILE A 274 14.36 6.52 -13.72
CA ILE A 274 14.54 7.10 -15.06
C ILE A 274 15.87 6.65 -15.67
N LEU A 275 16.97 6.71 -14.90
CA LEU A 275 18.30 6.27 -15.33
C LEU A 275 18.29 4.77 -15.68
N GLN A 276 17.63 3.95 -14.88
CA GLN A 276 17.46 2.53 -15.17
C GLN A 276 16.68 2.30 -16.47
N GLY A 277 15.58 3.02 -16.67
CA GLY A 277 14.81 2.96 -17.91
C GLY A 277 15.63 3.41 -19.13
N LEU A 278 16.45 4.46 -18.99
CA LEU A 278 17.33 4.94 -20.05
C LEU A 278 18.37 3.88 -20.43
N ARG A 279 19.04 3.27 -19.44
CA ARG A 279 20.01 2.18 -19.67
C ARG A 279 19.35 0.92 -20.25
N TYR A 280 18.08 0.67 -19.93
CA TYR A 280 17.32 -0.45 -20.51
C TYR A 280 16.93 -0.20 -21.97
N SER A 281 16.51 1.02 -22.31
CA SER A 281 15.98 1.36 -23.63
C SER A 281 17.05 1.78 -24.64
N PHE A 282 18.20 2.27 -24.17
CA PHE A 282 19.21 2.90 -25.01
C PHE A 282 20.62 2.47 -24.62
N ASP A 283 21.49 2.31 -25.61
CA ASP A 283 22.93 2.13 -25.44
C ASP A 283 23.61 3.51 -25.52
N LEU A 284 23.61 4.23 -24.39
CA LEU A 284 24.13 5.60 -24.31
C LEU A 284 25.48 5.64 -23.57
N PRO A 285 26.39 6.54 -23.97
CA PRO A 285 27.58 6.81 -23.19
C PRO A 285 27.22 7.42 -21.82
N GLU A 286 27.99 7.10 -20.78
CA GLU A 286 27.75 7.64 -19.43
C GLU A 286 27.86 9.18 -19.39
N GLU A 287 28.59 9.80 -20.32
CA GLU A 287 28.61 11.26 -20.46
C GLU A 287 27.24 11.86 -20.83
N ASP A 288 26.37 11.12 -21.52
CA ASP A 288 25.00 11.58 -21.79
C ASP A 288 24.06 11.32 -20.59
N LEU A 289 24.41 10.41 -19.70
CA LEU A 289 23.66 10.10 -18.47
C LEU A 289 24.13 10.88 -17.24
N VAL A 290 25.20 11.67 -17.36
CA VAL A 290 25.87 12.39 -16.26
C VAL A 290 24.91 13.26 -15.43
N PHE A 291 23.91 13.87 -16.07
CA PHE A 291 22.90 14.67 -15.35
C PHE A 291 22.25 13.86 -14.23
N PHE A 292 21.86 12.61 -14.50
CA PHE A 292 21.26 11.75 -13.48
C PHE A 292 22.27 11.26 -12.46
N THR A 293 23.50 10.95 -12.89
CA THR A 293 24.56 10.48 -11.98
C THR A 293 24.88 11.52 -10.90
N LEU A 294 24.96 12.80 -11.27
CA LEU A 294 25.18 13.91 -10.34
C LEU A 294 24.09 13.95 -9.25
N HIS A 295 22.82 13.92 -9.65
CA HIS A 295 21.67 14.07 -8.74
C HIS A 295 21.27 12.78 -7.99
N ILE A 296 21.86 11.63 -8.32
CA ILE A 296 21.61 10.36 -7.60
C ILE A 296 22.73 10.10 -6.59
N ASP A 297 23.98 10.21 -7.03
CA ASP A 297 25.12 9.70 -6.26
C ASP A 297 25.98 10.82 -5.65
N MET A 298 25.94 12.06 -6.17
CA MET A 298 26.87 13.13 -5.78
C MET A 298 26.25 14.21 -4.87
N ASP A 299 24.91 14.37 -4.82
CA ASP A 299 24.22 15.48 -4.11
C ASP A 299 23.90 15.24 -2.63
N GLN A 300 24.40 14.17 -2.01
CA GLN A 300 23.99 13.79 -0.65
C GLN A 300 24.38 14.81 0.43
N ASP A 301 25.49 15.53 0.26
CA ASP A 301 25.96 16.52 1.23
C ASP A 301 25.18 17.84 1.14
N HIS A 302 24.80 18.27 -0.07
CA HIS A 302 23.95 19.45 -0.29
C HIS A 302 22.54 19.26 0.25
N ALA A 303 21.96 18.08 0.09
CA ALA A 303 20.67 17.73 0.67
C ALA A 303 20.69 17.82 2.22
N ASN A 304 21.78 17.40 2.85
CA ASN A 304 21.97 17.52 4.30
C ASN A 304 22.14 18.98 4.75
N ALA A 305 22.84 19.79 3.97
CA ALA A 305 23.04 21.21 4.29
C ALA A 305 21.72 22.01 4.17
N MET A 306 20.93 21.75 3.13
CA MET A 306 19.61 22.38 2.95
C MET A 306 18.62 21.95 4.05
N LYS A 307 18.72 20.72 4.56
CA LYS A 307 17.93 20.22 5.69
C LYS A 307 18.06 21.10 6.94
N GLU A 308 19.28 21.50 7.28
CA GLU A 308 19.53 22.33 8.47
C GLU A 308 18.90 23.73 8.31
N ILE A 309 18.85 24.27 7.10
CA ILE A 309 18.11 25.52 6.79
C ILE A 309 16.62 25.32 7.03
N VAL A 310 16.04 24.21 6.54
CA VAL A 310 14.62 23.89 6.75
C VAL A 310 14.28 23.72 8.23
N ILE A 311 15.17 23.09 9.00
CA ILE A 311 15.03 22.97 10.46
C ILE A 311 14.98 24.36 11.10
N ASP A 312 15.86 25.28 10.69
CA ASP A 312 15.87 26.65 11.20
C ASP A 312 14.62 27.44 10.86
N TYR A 313 14.02 27.19 9.70
CA TYR A 313 12.77 27.78 9.20
C TYR A 313 11.51 26.95 9.54
N SER A 314 11.55 26.08 10.55
CA SER A 314 10.38 25.29 10.99
C SER A 314 10.06 25.46 12.48
N LYS A 315 10.48 26.60 13.06
CA LYS A 315 10.38 26.88 14.50
C LYS A 315 8.97 27.26 14.93
N THR A 316 8.18 27.89 14.05
CA THR A 316 6.80 28.27 14.35
C THR A 316 5.79 27.32 13.73
N ARG A 317 4.55 27.31 14.25
CA ARG A 317 3.46 26.50 13.69
C ARG A 317 3.09 26.97 12.28
N GLU A 318 3.15 28.27 12.05
CA GLU A 318 2.88 28.93 10.78
C GLU A 318 3.87 28.46 9.70
N ASP A 319 5.17 28.45 10.01
CA ASP A 319 6.20 27.97 9.08
C ASP A 319 6.00 26.49 8.74
N ARG A 320 5.72 25.66 9.75
CA ARG A 320 5.46 24.21 9.56
C ARG A 320 4.26 23.95 8.65
N ILE A 321 3.19 24.75 8.81
CA ILE A 321 2.01 24.66 7.94
C ILE A 321 2.39 25.06 6.51
N GLU A 322 3.23 26.08 6.34
CA GLU A 322 3.66 26.54 5.02
C GLU A 322 4.56 25.51 4.31
N LEU A 323 5.51 24.90 5.03
CA LEU A 323 6.35 23.81 4.52
C LEU A 323 5.52 22.59 4.10
N LEU A 324 4.53 22.19 4.90
CA LEU A 324 3.62 21.11 4.55
C LEU A 324 2.82 21.45 3.29
N LYS A 325 2.27 22.68 3.18
CA LYS A 325 1.54 23.14 2.00
C LYS A 325 2.40 23.15 0.75
N ALA A 326 3.64 23.63 0.85
CA ALA A 326 4.59 23.63 -0.25
C ALA A 326 4.86 22.21 -0.75
N THR A 327 5.09 21.29 0.19
CA THR A 327 5.30 19.85 -0.07
C THR A 327 4.09 19.24 -0.77
N GLU A 328 2.90 19.37 -0.20
CA GLU A 328 1.65 18.84 -0.77
C GLU A 328 1.39 19.38 -2.17
N LEU A 329 1.57 20.68 -2.38
CA LEU A 329 1.29 21.33 -3.67
C LEU A 329 2.25 20.88 -4.77
N MET A 330 3.56 20.81 -4.46
CA MET A 330 4.57 20.35 -5.41
C MET A 330 4.37 18.87 -5.76
N LEU A 331 4.18 18.01 -4.77
CA LEU A 331 3.99 16.58 -5.00
C LEU A 331 2.66 16.28 -5.71
N SER A 332 1.59 17.01 -5.41
CA SER A 332 0.32 16.91 -6.14
C SER A 332 0.44 17.39 -7.59
N SER A 333 1.20 18.46 -7.84
CA SER A 333 1.49 18.91 -9.22
C SER A 333 2.24 17.85 -10.03
N ARG A 334 3.11 17.09 -9.35
CA ARG A 334 3.88 15.98 -9.93
C ARG A 334 3.01 14.75 -10.22
N VAL A 335 2.05 14.43 -9.34
CA VAL A 335 1.01 13.41 -9.64
C VAL A 335 0.25 13.79 -10.92
N LYS A 336 -0.23 15.04 -11.01
CA LYS A 336 -0.92 15.54 -12.22
C LYS A 336 -0.04 15.47 -13.47
N PHE A 337 1.26 15.75 -13.34
CA PHE A 337 2.22 15.60 -14.42
C PHE A 337 2.28 14.14 -14.93
N PHE A 338 2.38 13.16 -14.01
CA PHE A 338 2.43 11.75 -14.40
C PHE A 338 1.11 11.23 -14.96
N ASP A 339 -0.02 11.59 -14.33
CA ASP A 339 -1.37 11.25 -14.82
C ASP A 339 -1.63 11.86 -16.20
N GLY A 340 -1.21 13.12 -16.39
CA GLY A 340 -1.25 13.80 -17.67
C GLY A 340 -0.42 13.02 -18.70
N LEU A 341 0.85 12.77 -18.40
CA LEU A 341 1.75 12.02 -19.29
C LEU A 341 1.16 10.66 -19.69
N HIS A 342 0.52 9.95 -18.77
CA HIS A 342 -0.18 8.69 -19.05
C HIS A 342 -1.25 8.82 -20.13
N LYS A 343 -2.09 9.87 -20.07
CA LYS A 343 -3.12 10.15 -21.10
C LYS A 343 -2.51 10.40 -22.49
N PHE A 344 -1.29 10.89 -22.55
CA PHE A 344 -0.57 11.19 -23.79
C PHE A 344 0.26 10.03 -24.34
N LEU A 345 0.30 8.88 -23.66
CA LEU A 345 1.01 7.72 -24.16
C LEU A 345 0.26 7.12 -25.36
N PRO A 346 0.97 6.70 -26.43
CA PRO A 346 0.36 6.11 -27.62
C PRO A 346 -0.09 4.66 -27.37
N LEU A 347 -0.75 4.40 -26.25
CA LEU A 347 -1.19 3.08 -25.82
C LEU A 347 -2.43 2.59 -26.60
N GLN A 348 -3.04 3.38 -27.49
CA GLN A 348 -4.20 2.97 -28.28
C GLN A 348 -4.00 2.97 -29.80
N LYS A 349 -4.16 1.79 -30.41
CA LYS A 349 -5.13 1.45 -31.49
C LYS A 349 -4.78 0.09 -32.10
N ARG A 350 -5.15 -1.02 -31.45
CA ARG A 350 -5.40 -2.28 -32.15
C ARG A 350 -6.88 -2.59 -32.05
N LYS A 351 -7.58 -2.52 -33.19
CA LYS A 351 -8.92 -3.07 -33.32
C LYS A 351 -8.83 -4.60 -33.10
N PRO A 352 -9.61 -5.20 -32.20
CA PRO A 352 -9.57 -6.64 -32.00
C PRO A 352 -10.02 -7.38 -33.26
N LYS A 353 -9.26 -8.40 -33.67
CA LYS A 353 -9.72 -9.41 -34.63
C LYS A 353 -10.55 -10.42 -33.85
N VAL A 354 -11.83 -10.52 -34.19
CA VAL A 354 -12.81 -11.34 -33.47
C VAL A 354 -13.06 -12.66 -34.22
N PRO A 355 -12.87 -13.84 -33.61
CA PRO A 355 -13.38 -15.11 -34.13
C PRO A 355 -14.90 -15.25 -33.86
N HIS A 356 -15.60 -15.90 -34.78
CA HIS A 356 -17.06 -16.06 -34.74
C HIS A 356 -17.53 -17.27 -33.91
N SER A 357 -18.75 -17.09 -33.39
CA SER A 357 -19.76 -18.06 -32.89
C SER A 357 -19.59 -18.64 -31.48
N LEU A 358 -20.52 -18.26 -30.57
CA LEU A 358 -21.30 -19.18 -29.73
C LEU A 358 -22.50 -18.47 -29.05
N ASP A 359 -23.60 -19.23 -28.99
CA ASP A 359 -25.03 -19.04 -28.68
C ASP A 359 -25.67 -17.73 -28.15
N ILE A 360 -26.77 -17.36 -28.84
CA ILE A 360 -27.58 -16.12 -28.72
C ILE A 360 -28.88 -16.31 -27.91
N ALA A 361 -29.24 -17.53 -27.49
CA ALA A 361 -30.60 -17.81 -26.99
C ALA A 361 -30.89 -17.44 -25.52
N GLN A 362 -29.88 -17.29 -24.66
CA GLN A 362 -30.09 -16.99 -23.21
C GLN A 362 -29.92 -15.50 -22.86
N ALA A 363 -29.14 -14.74 -23.65
CA ALA A 363 -28.75 -13.36 -23.32
C ALA A 363 -29.92 -12.36 -23.30
N SER A 364 -30.99 -12.61 -24.08
CA SER A 364 -32.16 -11.73 -24.14
C SER A 364 -33.05 -11.77 -22.89
N THR A 365 -32.90 -12.78 -22.02
CA THR A 365 -33.77 -12.97 -20.84
C THR A 365 -33.20 -12.43 -19.52
N MET A 366 -31.94 -11.97 -19.54
CA MET A 366 -31.19 -11.50 -18.36
C MET A 366 -31.09 -9.97 -18.27
N HIS A 367 -31.71 -9.22 -19.18
CA HIS A 367 -31.80 -7.76 -19.16
C HIS A 367 -33.07 -7.30 -18.45
N ARG A 368 -32.95 -6.56 -17.34
CA ARG A 368 -34.10 -6.05 -16.56
C ARG A 368 -33.78 -4.70 -15.93
N ASP A 369 -34.67 -3.74 -16.14
CA ASP A 369 -34.55 -2.37 -15.60
C ASP A 369 -35.06 -2.25 -14.16
N ALA A 370 -35.78 -3.26 -13.66
CA ALA A 370 -36.30 -3.34 -12.30
C ALA A 370 -36.02 -4.72 -11.68
N PRO A 371 -35.79 -4.80 -10.36
CA PRO A 371 -35.60 -6.07 -9.67
C PRO A 371 -36.87 -6.92 -9.81
N CYS A 372 -36.73 -8.17 -10.25
CA CYS A 372 -37.92 -9.03 -10.44
C CYS A 372 -37.74 -10.48 -10.00
N CYS A 373 -36.52 -11.01 -9.95
CA CYS A 373 -36.27 -12.37 -9.44
C CYS A 373 -35.56 -12.32 -8.09
N LEU A 374 -35.58 -13.45 -7.39
CA LEU A 374 -35.08 -13.56 -6.02
C LEU A 374 -33.66 -13.00 -5.86
N SER A 375 -32.78 -13.29 -6.83
CA SER A 375 -31.39 -12.83 -6.88
C SER A 375 -31.18 -11.32 -7.01
N ASP A 376 -32.20 -10.58 -7.47
CA ASP A 376 -32.16 -9.11 -7.55
C ASP A 376 -32.41 -8.48 -6.18
N PHE A 377 -33.25 -9.11 -5.37
CA PHE A 377 -33.64 -8.63 -4.03
C PHE A 377 -32.75 -9.18 -2.93
N VAL A 378 -32.29 -10.42 -3.07
CA VAL A 378 -31.47 -11.14 -2.10
C VAL A 378 -30.23 -11.65 -2.84
N GLY A 379 -29.05 -11.40 -2.31
CA GLY A 379 -27.76 -11.73 -2.96
C GLY A 379 -27.09 -10.52 -3.61
N ARG A 380 -27.69 -9.90 -4.64
CA ARG A 380 -27.08 -8.71 -5.29
C ARG A 380 -27.10 -7.48 -4.39
N SER A 381 -28.23 -7.19 -3.76
CA SER A 381 -28.40 -6.09 -2.81
C SER A 381 -27.44 -6.21 -1.62
N ASP A 382 -27.34 -7.39 -1.02
CA ASP A 382 -26.42 -7.69 0.09
C ASP A 382 -24.95 -7.53 -0.34
N MET A 383 -24.61 -7.97 -1.56
CA MET A 383 -23.28 -7.76 -2.14
C MET A 383 -22.99 -6.27 -2.33
N TYR A 384 -23.95 -5.47 -2.80
CA TYR A 384 -23.78 -4.03 -2.92
C TYR A 384 -23.48 -3.39 -1.57
N GLU A 385 -24.26 -3.69 -0.53
CA GLU A 385 -24.05 -3.18 0.83
C GLU A 385 -22.65 -3.52 1.35
N MET A 386 -22.19 -4.75 1.14
CA MET A 386 -20.87 -5.22 1.54
C MET A 386 -19.71 -4.53 0.79
N CYS A 387 -19.95 -4.10 -0.45
CA CYS A 387 -19.03 -3.34 -1.28
C CYS A 387 -19.02 -1.84 -0.98
N MET A 388 -20.13 -1.25 -0.52
CA MET A 388 -20.30 0.20 -0.36
C MET A 388 -19.13 0.94 0.30
N PRO A 389 -18.50 0.43 1.39
CA PRO A 389 -17.37 1.14 2.02
C PRO A 389 -16.10 1.24 1.15
N HIS A 390 -16.05 0.54 0.01
CA HIS A 390 -14.85 0.36 -0.84
C HIS A 390 -15.05 0.88 -2.28
N ILE A 391 -16.15 1.59 -2.56
CA ILE A 391 -16.51 1.99 -3.93
C ILE A 391 -15.99 3.37 -4.33
N ASP A 392 -15.87 4.31 -3.39
CA ASP A 392 -15.56 5.71 -3.71
C ASP A 392 -14.22 5.83 -4.47
N SER A 393 -14.30 6.35 -5.70
CA SER A 393 -13.18 6.51 -6.64
C SER A 393 -12.40 5.21 -6.95
N ALA A 394 -12.95 4.05 -6.59
CA ALA A 394 -12.29 2.76 -6.74
C ALA A 394 -12.21 2.31 -8.21
N THR A 395 -11.15 1.57 -8.55
CA THR A 395 -11.08 0.78 -9.78
C THR A 395 -11.69 -0.60 -9.51
N VAL A 396 -12.86 -0.85 -10.11
CA VAL A 396 -13.66 -2.05 -9.85
C VAL A 396 -13.65 -3.01 -11.03
N LEU A 397 -13.43 -4.29 -10.75
CA LEU A 397 -13.54 -5.37 -11.73
C LEU A 397 -14.80 -6.20 -11.49
N ASP A 398 -15.73 -6.23 -12.45
CA ASP A 398 -16.93 -7.06 -12.45
C ASP A 398 -16.72 -8.32 -13.33
N ILE A 399 -16.55 -9.47 -12.69
CA ILE A 399 -16.20 -10.74 -13.35
C ILE A 399 -17.46 -11.58 -13.53
N GLY A 400 -17.76 -11.94 -14.78
CA GLY A 400 -19.09 -12.44 -15.14
C GLY A 400 -20.12 -11.31 -15.13
N CYS A 401 -19.75 -10.14 -15.68
CA CYS A 401 -20.56 -8.92 -15.56
C CYS A 401 -21.92 -8.99 -16.28
N GLY A 402 -22.13 -10.00 -17.13
CA GLY A 402 -23.27 -10.10 -18.02
C GLY A 402 -23.52 -8.79 -18.75
N GLY A 403 -24.74 -8.26 -18.63
CA GLY A 403 -25.17 -7.01 -19.24
C GLY A 403 -24.62 -5.72 -18.59
N GLY A 404 -23.68 -5.81 -17.65
CA GLY A 404 -23.02 -4.68 -16.99
C GLY A 404 -23.85 -3.97 -15.91
N ALA A 405 -24.91 -4.61 -15.37
CA ALA A 405 -25.79 -3.98 -14.39
C ALA A 405 -25.06 -3.64 -13.07
N VAL A 406 -24.20 -4.53 -12.60
CA VAL A 406 -23.39 -4.33 -11.38
C VAL A 406 -22.36 -3.22 -11.59
N SER A 407 -21.60 -3.25 -12.69
CA SER A 407 -20.70 -2.15 -13.08
C SER A 407 -21.37 -0.78 -13.11
N ARG A 408 -22.54 -0.66 -13.75
CA ARG A 408 -23.30 0.60 -13.80
C ARG A 408 -23.79 1.03 -12.42
N HIS A 409 -24.24 0.09 -11.59
CA HIS A 409 -24.64 0.38 -10.22
C HIS A 409 -23.47 1.01 -9.45
N PHE A 410 -22.29 0.38 -9.46
CA PHE A 410 -21.12 0.92 -8.76
C PHE A 410 -20.62 2.26 -9.32
N LYS A 411 -20.71 2.51 -10.63
CA LYS A 411 -20.47 3.84 -11.19
C LYS A 411 -21.43 4.89 -10.60
N GLY A 412 -22.70 4.56 -10.46
CA GLY A 412 -23.70 5.43 -9.82
C GLY A 412 -23.39 5.77 -8.35
N PHE A 413 -22.62 4.92 -7.67
CA PHE A 413 -22.18 5.10 -6.28
C PHE A 413 -20.76 5.66 -6.13
N GLY A 414 -20.16 6.16 -7.23
CA GLY A 414 -18.89 6.89 -7.17
C GLY A 414 -17.65 6.08 -7.56
N ALA A 415 -17.79 4.87 -8.11
CA ALA A 415 -16.64 4.14 -8.65
C ALA A 415 -15.91 4.99 -9.72
N GLY A 416 -14.58 5.07 -9.61
CA GLY A 416 -13.74 5.84 -10.53
C GLY A 416 -13.74 5.21 -11.92
N THR A 417 -13.44 3.92 -12.00
CA THR A 417 -13.40 3.14 -13.25
C THR A 417 -14.02 1.77 -13.00
N THR A 418 -14.81 1.26 -13.94
CA THR A 418 -15.31 -0.11 -13.89
C THR A 418 -14.92 -0.89 -15.15
N VAL A 419 -14.48 -2.13 -14.93
CA VAL A 419 -14.13 -3.08 -16.00
C VAL A 419 -15.02 -4.31 -15.83
N GLY A 420 -15.91 -4.56 -16.78
CA GLY A 420 -16.73 -5.76 -16.83
C GLY A 420 -16.16 -6.79 -17.81
N ILE A 421 -16.08 -8.05 -17.41
CA ILE A 421 -15.64 -9.16 -18.26
C ILE A 421 -16.67 -10.26 -18.25
N ASP A 422 -17.11 -10.70 -19.43
CA ASP A 422 -18.06 -11.80 -19.58
C ASP A 422 -17.75 -12.63 -20.84
N LEU A 423 -18.07 -13.92 -20.80
CA LEU A 423 -17.90 -14.82 -21.94
C LEU A 423 -18.95 -14.56 -23.03
N SER A 424 -20.14 -14.07 -22.66
CA SER A 424 -21.25 -13.79 -23.56
C SER A 424 -21.04 -12.50 -24.34
N ARG A 425 -20.69 -12.64 -25.62
CA ARG A 425 -20.54 -11.51 -26.53
C ARG A 425 -21.79 -10.64 -26.62
N SER A 426 -22.98 -11.24 -26.69
CA SER A 426 -24.24 -10.49 -26.79
C SER A 426 -24.52 -9.66 -25.54
N MET A 427 -24.16 -10.16 -24.35
CA MET A 427 -24.32 -9.38 -23.13
C MET A 427 -23.32 -8.23 -23.05
N ILE A 428 -22.08 -8.45 -23.49
CA ILE A 428 -21.08 -7.38 -23.61
C ILE A 428 -21.48 -6.33 -24.64
N GLU A 429 -22.04 -6.72 -25.78
CA GLU A 429 -22.57 -5.80 -26.78
C GLU A 429 -23.68 -4.91 -26.19
N HIS A 430 -24.57 -5.49 -25.37
CA HIS A 430 -25.56 -4.71 -24.63
C HIS A 430 -24.91 -3.80 -23.58
N ALA A 431 -23.95 -4.30 -22.80
CA ALA A 431 -23.26 -3.51 -21.78
C ALA A 431 -22.57 -2.29 -22.40
N ILE A 432 -21.91 -2.47 -23.54
CA ILE A 432 -21.27 -1.40 -24.32
C ILE A 432 -22.30 -0.38 -24.83
N ALA A 433 -23.47 -0.83 -25.26
CA ALA A 433 -24.53 0.07 -25.75
C ALA A 433 -25.09 1.01 -24.67
N HIS A 434 -24.90 0.69 -23.39
CA HIS A 434 -25.45 1.42 -22.24
C HIS A 434 -24.38 1.95 -21.27
N LYS A 435 -23.11 1.94 -21.68
CA LYS A 435 -22.00 2.32 -20.81
C LYS A 435 -21.90 3.85 -20.65
N GLY A 436 -21.55 4.31 -19.46
CA GLY A 436 -21.12 5.68 -19.18
C GLY A 436 -19.62 5.92 -19.43
N GLU A 437 -19.14 7.08 -18.97
CA GLU A 437 -17.70 7.40 -18.97
C GLU A 437 -16.94 6.53 -17.95
N GLU A 438 -15.70 6.15 -18.28
CA GLU A 438 -14.85 5.27 -17.46
C GLU A 438 -15.49 3.89 -17.15
N GLU A 439 -16.41 3.44 -18.03
CA GLU A 439 -16.94 2.08 -18.07
C GLU A 439 -16.36 1.32 -19.27
N HIS A 440 -15.78 0.16 -18.99
CA HIS A 440 -15.13 -0.70 -19.97
C HIS A 440 -15.70 -2.11 -19.88
N TYR A 441 -15.94 -2.73 -21.04
CA TYR A 441 -16.49 -4.08 -21.12
C TYR A 441 -15.69 -4.91 -22.11
N LEU A 442 -15.25 -6.10 -21.71
CA LEU A 442 -14.44 -7.01 -22.50
C LEU A 442 -15.12 -8.37 -22.61
N THR A 443 -15.01 -9.01 -23.77
CA THR A 443 -15.45 -10.38 -23.96
C THR A 443 -14.30 -11.35 -23.70
N GLY A 444 -14.51 -12.35 -22.83
CA GLY A 444 -13.50 -13.40 -22.62
C GLY A 444 -13.86 -14.40 -21.52
N ASP A 445 -13.12 -15.52 -21.51
CA ASP A 445 -13.20 -16.51 -20.43
C ASP A 445 -12.41 -16.02 -19.22
N VAL A 446 -13.10 -15.85 -18.10
CA VAL A 446 -12.52 -15.37 -16.84
C VAL A 446 -11.53 -16.36 -16.21
N CYS A 447 -11.43 -17.59 -16.72
CA CYS A 447 -10.30 -18.47 -16.44
C CYS A 447 -8.99 -18.03 -17.12
N SER A 448 -9.02 -16.98 -17.95
CA SER A 448 -7.86 -16.32 -18.58
C SER A 448 -7.84 -14.82 -18.28
N LEU A 449 -8.37 -14.43 -17.12
CA LEU A 449 -8.53 -13.06 -16.65
C LEU A 449 -7.27 -12.19 -16.77
N VAL A 450 -6.12 -12.67 -16.27
CA VAL A 450 -4.85 -11.91 -16.32
C VAL A 450 -4.48 -11.59 -17.75
N ARG A 451 -4.51 -12.61 -18.62
CA ARG A 451 -4.20 -12.47 -20.05
C ARG A 451 -5.17 -11.50 -20.75
N ILE A 452 -6.47 -11.59 -20.48
CA ILE A 452 -7.48 -10.69 -21.04
C ILE A 452 -7.15 -9.25 -20.65
N LEU A 453 -6.82 -9.01 -19.37
CA LEU A 453 -6.46 -7.69 -18.89
C LEU A 453 -5.17 -7.21 -19.55
N GLU A 454 -4.09 -7.99 -19.54
CA GLU A 454 -2.80 -7.68 -20.20
C GLU A 454 -2.97 -7.26 -21.66
N GLU A 455 -3.78 -8.01 -22.43
CA GLU A 455 -4.04 -7.74 -23.84
C GLU A 455 -4.87 -6.45 -24.05
N ASN A 456 -5.54 -5.94 -23.01
CA ASN A 456 -6.49 -4.84 -23.10
C ASN A 456 -6.22 -3.68 -22.11
N LEU A 457 -5.13 -3.69 -21.33
CA LEU A 457 -4.80 -2.66 -20.31
C LEU A 457 -4.94 -1.24 -20.86
N SER A 458 -4.46 -1.02 -22.08
CA SER A 458 -4.55 0.28 -22.74
C SER A 458 -5.95 0.65 -23.25
N GLN A 459 -6.78 -0.34 -23.59
CA GLN A 459 -8.17 -0.13 -23.96
C GLN A 459 -9.01 0.24 -22.73
N ILE A 460 -8.63 -0.27 -21.56
CA ILE A 460 -9.33 -0.05 -20.29
C ILE A 460 -8.70 1.06 -19.43
N ASN A 461 -7.70 1.78 -19.97
CA ASN A 461 -7.02 2.90 -19.32
C ASN A 461 -6.42 2.55 -17.93
N LEU A 462 -5.97 1.30 -17.76
CA LEU A 462 -5.35 0.84 -16.52
C LEU A 462 -3.85 0.61 -16.70
N MET A 463 -3.09 0.94 -15.66
CA MET A 463 -1.66 0.65 -15.58
C MET A 463 -1.39 -0.41 -14.51
N PRO A 464 -0.56 -1.43 -14.81
CA PRO A 464 -0.08 -2.36 -13.79
C PRO A 464 0.59 -1.62 -12.63
N SER A 465 0.46 -2.20 -11.46
CA SER A 465 1.20 -1.78 -10.27
C SER A 465 2.69 -2.15 -10.39
N ARG A 466 3.45 -1.88 -9.32
CA ARG A 466 4.90 -2.12 -9.21
C ARG A 466 5.28 -3.53 -9.71
N GLN A 467 6.45 -3.66 -10.36
CA GLN A 467 7.11 -4.95 -10.64
C GLN A 467 6.30 -5.96 -11.48
N ASN A 468 5.58 -5.51 -12.52
CA ASN A 468 4.86 -6.41 -13.44
C ASN A 468 3.68 -7.19 -12.82
N GLU A 469 3.27 -6.88 -11.58
CA GLU A 469 2.05 -7.42 -11.01
C GLU A 469 0.85 -6.61 -11.51
N LEU A 470 -0.15 -7.30 -12.08
CA LEU A 470 -1.38 -6.70 -12.60
C LEU A 470 -2.33 -6.19 -11.49
N SER A 471 -1.79 -5.69 -10.37
CA SER A 471 -2.54 -5.22 -9.21
C SER A 471 -3.23 -3.88 -9.47
N CYS A 472 -4.21 -3.87 -10.37
CA CYS A 472 -4.88 -2.68 -10.89
C CYS A 472 -6.19 -2.36 -10.14
N PHE A 473 -6.73 -3.32 -9.39
CA PHE A 473 -8.10 -3.24 -8.85
C PHE A 473 -8.14 -3.08 -7.34
N ASP A 474 -8.93 -2.12 -6.86
CA ASP A 474 -9.22 -1.93 -5.43
C ASP A 474 -10.30 -2.92 -4.96
N LEU A 475 -11.24 -3.23 -5.87
CA LEU A 475 -12.37 -4.11 -5.62
C LEU A 475 -12.60 -5.01 -6.85
N SER A 476 -12.77 -6.30 -6.62
CA SER A 476 -13.32 -7.22 -7.61
C SER A 476 -14.64 -7.79 -7.10
N VAL A 477 -15.59 -7.99 -8.00
CA VAL A 477 -16.86 -8.63 -7.70
C VAL A 477 -17.17 -9.77 -8.66
N ALA A 478 -17.88 -10.78 -8.16
CA ALA A 478 -18.39 -11.88 -8.97
C ALA A 478 -19.82 -12.24 -8.51
N ALA A 479 -20.82 -11.64 -9.14
CA ALA A 479 -22.22 -11.90 -8.83
C ALA A 479 -22.68 -13.19 -9.52
N PHE A 480 -22.88 -14.26 -8.75
CA PHE A 480 -23.37 -15.56 -9.24
C PHE A 480 -22.50 -16.26 -10.31
N LEU A 481 -21.29 -15.76 -10.59
CA LEU A 481 -20.36 -16.38 -11.53
C LEU A 481 -20.07 -17.85 -11.18
N PHE A 482 -19.80 -18.12 -9.90
CA PHE A 482 -19.41 -19.46 -9.45
C PHE A 482 -20.55 -20.48 -9.51
N ASN A 483 -21.77 -20.08 -9.90
CA ASN A 483 -22.87 -21.00 -10.22
C ASN A 483 -22.61 -21.73 -11.53
N HIS A 484 -21.78 -21.16 -12.40
CA HIS A 484 -21.57 -21.65 -13.76
C HIS A 484 -20.19 -22.28 -13.97
N THR A 485 -19.33 -22.25 -12.94
CA THR A 485 -17.96 -22.77 -13.02
C THR A 485 -17.80 -24.08 -12.26
N SER A 486 -16.86 -24.94 -12.67
CA SER A 486 -16.41 -26.08 -11.86
C SER A 486 -15.55 -25.61 -10.67
N LEU A 487 -15.24 -26.54 -9.77
CA LEU A 487 -14.27 -26.29 -8.69
C LEU A 487 -12.88 -25.92 -9.21
N SER A 488 -12.42 -26.58 -10.27
CA SER A 488 -11.11 -26.27 -10.88
C SER A 488 -11.10 -24.87 -11.49
N GLN A 489 -12.17 -24.48 -12.19
CA GLN A 489 -12.31 -23.13 -12.72
C GLN A 489 -12.40 -22.08 -11.60
N MET A 490 -13.15 -22.35 -10.53
CA MET A 490 -13.23 -21.45 -9.38
C MET A 490 -11.84 -21.23 -8.75
N ALA A 491 -11.03 -22.28 -8.59
CA ALA A 491 -9.67 -22.14 -8.07
C ALA A 491 -8.80 -21.25 -8.97
N VAL A 492 -8.82 -21.48 -10.28
CA VAL A 492 -8.08 -20.67 -11.28
C VAL A 492 -8.54 -19.22 -11.31
N ILE A 493 -9.84 -18.97 -11.16
CA ILE A 493 -10.39 -17.61 -11.09
C ILE A 493 -9.94 -16.94 -9.79
N MET A 494 -10.02 -17.61 -8.64
CA MET A 494 -9.58 -17.02 -7.36
C MET A 494 -8.09 -16.67 -7.37
N GLU A 495 -7.24 -17.52 -7.94
CA GLU A 495 -5.80 -17.26 -8.12
C GLU A 495 -5.57 -15.99 -8.96
N GLN A 496 -6.26 -15.89 -10.10
CA GLN A 496 -6.12 -14.74 -10.98
C GLN A 496 -6.67 -13.46 -10.34
N VAL A 497 -7.81 -13.52 -9.66
CA VAL A 497 -8.33 -12.37 -8.91
C VAL A 497 -7.35 -11.91 -7.84
N HIS A 498 -6.75 -12.84 -7.10
CA HIS A 498 -5.71 -12.50 -6.12
C HIS A 498 -4.52 -11.79 -6.78
N SER A 499 -4.08 -12.25 -7.96
CA SER A 499 -2.94 -11.64 -8.67
C SER A 499 -3.20 -10.22 -9.14
N ILE A 500 -4.46 -9.87 -9.45
CA ILE A 500 -4.80 -8.57 -10.04
C ILE A 500 -5.38 -7.54 -9.04
N LEU A 501 -5.66 -7.97 -7.81
CA LEU A 501 -6.03 -7.06 -6.74
C LEU A 501 -4.80 -6.33 -6.19
N LYS A 502 -4.97 -5.04 -5.88
CA LYS A 502 -4.02 -4.27 -5.06
C LYS A 502 -3.85 -4.94 -3.70
N PRO A 503 -2.68 -4.84 -3.06
CA PRO A 503 -2.55 -5.17 -1.64
C PRO A 503 -3.60 -4.41 -0.83
N GLY A 504 -4.30 -5.10 0.07
CA GLY A 504 -5.46 -4.55 0.79
C GLY A 504 -6.77 -4.51 -0.01
N GLY A 505 -6.74 -4.83 -1.31
CA GLY A 505 -7.90 -4.88 -2.19
C GLY A 505 -8.86 -6.02 -1.85
N HIS A 506 -10.14 -5.83 -2.17
CA HIS A 506 -11.22 -6.74 -1.77
C HIS A 506 -11.76 -7.55 -2.94
N PHE A 507 -12.15 -8.79 -2.68
CA PHE A 507 -12.96 -9.61 -3.58
C PHE A 507 -14.28 -9.95 -2.88
N VAL A 508 -15.41 -9.63 -3.52
CA VAL A 508 -16.74 -9.94 -3.01
C VAL A 508 -17.50 -10.78 -4.04
N PHE A 509 -17.95 -11.96 -3.65
CA PHE A 509 -18.70 -12.82 -4.55
C PHE A 509 -19.95 -13.37 -3.89
N SER A 510 -20.99 -13.58 -4.70
CA SER A 510 -22.27 -14.13 -4.26
C SER A 510 -22.59 -15.43 -4.97
N VAL A 511 -23.15 -16.38 -4.23
CA VAL A 511 -23.59 -17.70 -4.74
C VAL A 511 -24.94 -18.08 -4.13
N PRO A 512 -25.76 -18.94 -4.76
CA PRO A 512 -26.87 -19.62 -4.13
C PRO A 512 -26.36 -20.38 -2.93
N HIS A 513 -27.10 -20.32 -1.84
CA HIS A 513 -26.71 -21.04 -0.64
C HIS A 513 -26.76 -22.56 -0.91
N PRO A 514 -25.74 -23.37 -0.56
CA PRO A 514 -25.74 -24.81 -0.84
C PRO A 514 -26.94 -25.58 -0.26
N PHE A 515 -27.59 -25.02 0.76
CA PHE A 515 -28.87 -25.53 1.30
C PHE A 515 -29.99 -25.58 0.26
N MET A 516 -30.02 -24.63 -0.69
CA MET A 516 -31.06 -24.56 -1.72
C MET A 516 -31.12 -25.82 -2.59
N ALA A 517 -30.01 -26.55 -2.74
CA ALA A 517 -29.97 -27.79 -3.51
C ALA A 517 -30.90 -28.89 -2.96
N SER A 518 -31.33 -28.77 -1.70
CA SER A 518 -32.18 -29.74 -1.02
C SER A 518 -33.65 -29.31 -0.92
N ILE A 519 -34.00 -28.16 -1.51
CA ILE A 519 -35.36 -27.60 -1.48
C ILE A 519 -35.90 -27.50 -2.90
N ASP A 520 -37.14 -27.95 -3.06
CA ASP A 520 -37.93 -27.79 -4.27
C ASP A 520 -39.31 -27.26 -3.86
N ASN A 521 -39.61 -26.02 -4.24
CA ASN A 521 -40.87 -25.33 -3.95
C ASN A 521 -41.30 -24.47 -5.14
N GLU A 522 -42.45 -23.79 -5.03
CA GLU A 522 -43.01 -22.99 -6.12
C GLU A 522 -42.15 -21.77 -6.54
N ILE A 523 -41.33 -21.24 -5.63
CA ILE A 523 -40.43 -20.11 -5.87
C ILE A 523 -39.10 -20.58 -6.45
N PHE A 524 -38.49 -21.64 -5.94
CA PHE A 524 -37.26 -22.17 -6.50
C PHE A 524 -37.12 -23.67 -6.25
N GLY A 525 -36.37 -24.33 -7.12
CA GLY A 525 -36.07 -25.75 -6.99
C GLY A 525 -34.96 -26.19 -7.92
N PHE A 526 -34.23 -27.25 -7.52
CA PHE A 526 -33.17 -27.86 -8.32
C PHE A 526 -33.43 -29.35 -8.52
N GLN A 527 -33.41 -29.79 -9.77
CA GLN A 527 -33.61 -31.19 -10.15
C GLN A 527 -32.30 -31.96 -10.03
N HIS A 528 -32.31 -33.06 -9.29
CA HIS A 528 -31.21 -34.01 -9.27
C HIS A 528 -31.69 -35.44 -9.01
N LYS A 529 -31.03 -36.43 -9.62
CA LYS A 529 -31.42 -37.85 -9.56
C LYS A 529 -31.27 -38.50 -8.17
N ARG A 530 -30.74 -37.79 -7.17
CA ARG A 530 -30.37 -38.32 -5.85
C ARG A 530 -30.76 -37.34 -4.74
N SER A 531 -32.06 -37.10 -4.58
CA SER A 531 -32.69 -36.04 -3.74
C SER A 531 -32.14 -35.88 -2.31
N ASN A 532 -31.43 -36.87 -1.75
CA ASN A 532 -30.98 -36.88 -0.35
C ASN A 532 -29.44 -36.98 -0.13
N GLN A 533 -28.59 -36.75 -1.13
CA GLN A 533 -27.13 -36.97 -1.01
C GLN A 533 -26.29 -35.69 -1.23
N TYR A 534 -26.18 -34.82 -0.22
CA TYR A 534 -25.46 -33.54 -0.25
C TYR A 534 -24.06 -33.61 -0.90
N PHE A 535 -23.15 -34.43 -0.36
CA PHE A 535 -21.77 -34.50 -0.87
C PHE A 535 -21.65 -35.11 -2.27
N SER A 536 -22.65 -35.88 -2.72
CA SER A 536 -22.63 -36.46 -4.06
C SER A 536 -22.93 -35.44 -5.17
N LEU A 537 -23.50 -34.28 -4.79
CA LEU A 537 -23.80 -33.19 -5.72
C LEU A 537 -22.56 -32.34 -6.01
N ARG A 538 -21.51 -32.44 -5.19
CA ARG A 538 -20.27 -31.64 -5.30
C ARG A 538 -19.72 -31.67 -6.72
N ASP A 539 -19.55 -30.47 -7.30
CA ASP A 539 -19.04 -30.20 -8.65
C ASP A 539 -19.92 -30.71 -9.80
N ASN A 540 -21.22 -30.90 -9.54
CA ASN A 540 -22.19 -31.24 -10.58
C ASN A 540 -23.14 -30.06 -10.83
N MET A 541 -23.43 -29.84 -12.12
CA MET A 541 -24.45 -28.88 -12.55
C MET A 541 -25.85 -29.40 -12.20
N LEU A 542 -26.58 -28.62 -11.41
CA LEU A 542 -27.99 -28.84 -11.10
C LEU A 542 -28.83 -27.87 -11.93
N GLU A 543 -29.75 -28.41 -12.73
CA GLU A 543 -30.74 -27.59 -13.43
C GLU A 543 -31.92 -27.33 -12.51
N GLY A 544 -32.46 -26.12 -12.55
CA GLY A 544 -33.51 -25.69 -11.65
C GLY A 544 -34.30 -24.52 -12.20
N HIS A 545 -35.13 -23.95 -11.34
CA HIS A 545 -35.93 -22.78 -11.65
C HIS A 545 -35.90 -21.76 -10.51
N THR A 546 -36.20 -20.51 -10.86
CA THR A 546 -36.55 -19.44 -9.91
C THR A 546 -37.76 -18.69 -10.44
N GLY A 547 -38.69 -18.39 -9.55
CA GLY A 547 -39.84 -17.54 -9.79
C GLY A 547 -39.45 -16.07 -9.74
N THR A 548 -40.30 -15.26 -10.33
CA THR A 548 -40.27 -13.80 -10.29
C THR A 548 -41.52 -13.27 -9.59
N VAL A 549 -41.48 -12.01 -9.17
CA VAL A 549 -42.61 -11.32 -8.54
C VAL A 549 -43.84 -11.21 -9.45
N ASP A 550 -43.68 -11.29 -10.78
CA ASP A 550 -44.77 -11.29 -11.77
C ASP A 550 -45.31 -12.70 -12.08
N GLY A 551 -44.82 -13.74 -11.39
CA GLY A 551 -45.27 -15.11 -11.52
C GLY A 551 -44.67 -15.88 -12.70
N THR A 552 -43.73 -15.29 -13.45
CA THR A 552 -42.96 -16.03 -14.45
C THR A 552 -41.90 -16.94 -13.81
N GLN A 553 -41.49 -17.98 -14.53
CA GLN A 553 -40.40 -18.86 -14.10
C GLN A 553 -39.21 -18.75 -15.04
N LEU A 554 -38.04 -18.69 -14.44
CA LEU A 554 -36.75 -18.57 -15.11
C LEU A 554 -35.94 -19.83 -14.88
N LYS A 555 -35.20 -20.26 -15.90
CA LYS A 555 -34.23 -21.34 -15.74
C LYS A 555 -33.08 -20.84 -14.86
N LEU A 556 -32.76 -21.62 -13.82
CA LEU A 556 -31.63 -21.37 -12.93
C LEU A 556 -30.73 -22.59 -12.94
N ASN A 557 -29.42 -22.37 -13.08
CA ASN A 557 -28.43 -23.44 -13.01
C ASN A 557 -27.52 -23.19 -11.81
N MET A 558 -27.15 -24.26 -11.11
CA MET A 558 -26.22 -24.21 -9.99
C MET A 558 -25.23 -25.36 -10.09
N ASN A 559 -23.97 -25.06 -10.40
CA ASN A 559 -22.89 -26.01 -10.18
C ASN A 559 -22.59 -26.07 -8.68
N PHE A 560 -23.09 -27.14 -8.05
CA PHE A 560 -23.14 -27.26 -6.61
C PHE A 560 -21.74 -27.38 -6.00
N LYS A 561 -21.51 -26.56 -4.97
CA LYS A 561 -20.28 -26.55 -4.17
C LYS A 561 -20.66 -26.57 -2.71
N THR A 562 -19.89 -27.28 -1.89
CA THR A 562 -20.10 -27.23 -0.45
C THR A 562 -19.59 -25.90 0.11
N ILE A 563 -20.08 -25.49 1.28
CA ILE A 563 -19.53 -24.32 1.98
C ILE A 563 -18.01 -24.47 2.15
N GLY A 564 -17.56 -25.66 2.56
CA GLY A 564 -16.14 -25.97 2.72
C GLY A 564 -15.31 -25.92 1.43
N ASP A 565 -15.90 -25.96 0.24
CA ASP A 565 -15.17 -25.73 -1.03
C ASP A 565 -14.80 -24.27 -1.21
N PHE A 566 -15.70 -23.34 -0.88
CA PHE A 566 -15.43 -21.90 -0.94
C PHE A 566 -14.33 -21.51 0.05
N PHE A 567 -14.43 -21.95 1.31
CA PHE A 567 -13.42 -21.64 2.34
C PHE A 567 -12.04 -22.24 2.02
N ARG A 568 -11.98 -23.44 1.41
CA ARG A 568 -10.72 -24.01 0.95
C ARG A 568 -10.11 -23.18 -0.18
N ALA A 569 -10.90 -22.79 -1.18
CA ALA A 569 -10.40 -21.99 -2.29
C ALA A 569 -9.93 -20.59 -1.84
N ILE A 570 -10.59 -19.98 -0.86
CA ILE A 570 -10.13 -18.74 -0.21
C ILE A 570 -8.77 -18.96 0.47
N LYS A 571 -8.66 -20.00 1.31
CA LYS A 571 -7.43 -20.33 2.04
C LYS A 571 -6.27 -20.64 1.10
N ASP A 572 -6.50 -21.48 0.09
CA ASP A 572 -5.47 -21.94 -0.84
C ASP A 572 -4.91 -20.80 -1.70
N ASN A 573 -5.66 -19.69 -1.82
CA ASN A 573 -5.27 -18.47 -2.56
C ASN A 573 -4.86 -17.31 -1.63
N ASN A 574 -4.54 -17.57 -0.35
CA ASN A 574 -4.03 -16.57 0.60
C ASN A 574 -4.92 -15.34 0.83
N PHE A 575 -6.22 -15.49 0.67
CA PHE A 575 -7.18 -14.45 0.99
C PHE A 575 -7.52 -14.43 2.49
N GLU A 576 -7.65 -13.23 3.06
CA GLU A 576 -8.20 -13.02 4.40
C GLU A 576 -9.72 -12.91 4.33
N ILE A 577 -10.45 -13.61 5.19
CA ILE A 577 -11.91 -13.46 5.28
C ILE A 577 -12.20 -12.20 6.10
N VAL A 578 -12.88 -11.24 5.47
CA VAL A 578 -13.28 -9.98 6.13
C VAL A 578 -14.70 -10.06 6.64
N ASP A 579 -15.63 -10.59 5.82
CA ASP A 579 -17.04 -10.66 6.18
C ASP A 579 -17.76 -11.79 5.43
N PHE A 580 -18.90 -12.21 5.96
CA PHE A 580 -19.70 -13.33 5.47
C PHE A 580 -21.18 -13.11 5.81
N CYS A 581 -22.05 -13.21 4.80
CA CYS A 581 -23.49 -13.02 4.96
C CYS A 581 -24.29 -14.20 4.36
N GLU A 582 -25.14 -14.81 5.19
CA GLU A 582 -26.24 -15.68 4.72
C GLU A 582 -27.47 -14.80 4.48
N ALA A 583 -27.67 -14.43 3.21
CA ALA A 583 -28.74 -13.53 2.83
C ALA A 583 -30.10 -14.22 2.81
N ARG A 584 -31.09 -13.48 3.29
CA ARG A 584 -32.48 -13.91 3.50
C ARG A 584 -33.44 -12.80 3.15
N VAL A 585 -34.73 -13.13 3.12
CA VAL A 585 -35.80 -12.13 3.01
C VAL A 585 -35.75 -11.15 4.18
N THR A 586 -35.91 -9.86 3.89
CA THR A 586 -35.99 -8.79 4.88
C THR A 586 -37.41 -8.29 5.03
N ARG A 587 -37.66 -7.49 6.07
CA ARG A 587 -38.96 -6.81 6.25
C ARG A 587 -39.28 -5.86 5.09
N GLU A 588 -38.28 -5.27 4.44
CA GLU A 588 -38.50 -4.40 3.28
C GLU A 588 -38.93 -5.21 2.04
N HIS A 589 -38.38 -6.42 1.84
CA HIS A 589 -38.85 -7.32 0.78
C HIS A 589 -40.32 -7.70 0.98
N MET A 590 -40.73 -7.97 2.22
CA MET A 590 -42.13 -8.28 2.55
C MET A 590 -43.08 -7.11 2.23
N LYS A 591 -42.64 -5.86 2.35
CA LYS A 591 -43.43 -4.69 1.93
C LYS A 591 -43.56 -4.58 0.41
N TYR A 592 -42.57 -5.10 -0.33
CA TYR A 592 -42.59 -5.11 -1.79
C TYR A 592 -43.57 -6.14 -2.34
N SER A 593 -43.52 -7.39 -1.86
CA SER A 593 -44.47 -8.44 -2.25
C SER A 593 -44.57 -9.56 -1.21
N ALA A 594 -45.51 -9.43 -0.26
CA ALA A 594 -45.71 -10.42 0.79
C ALA A 594 -45.99 -11.83 0.23
N ASP A 595 -46.88 -11.94 -0.75
CA ASP A 595 -47.29 -13.23 -1.36
C ASP A 595 -46.11 -13.99 -1.98
N PHE A 596 -45.11 -13.27 -2.50
CA PHE A 596 -43.92 -13.88 -3.09
C PHE A 596 -42.89 -14.26 -2.02
N PHE A 597 -42.58 -13.33 -1.10
CA PHE A 597 -41.47 -13.49 -0.17
C PHE A 597 -41.80 -14.31 1.08
N GLU A 598 -43.07 -14.39 1.50
CA GLU A 598 -43.48 -15.20 2.67
C GLU A 598 -43.09 -16.69 2.50
N LYS A 599 -43.19 -17.18 1.26
CA LYS A 599 -42.89 -18.56 0.87
C LYS A 599 -41.43 -18.95 1.06
N VAL A 600 -40.52 -17.97 1.15
CA VAL A 600 -39.08 -18.16 1.30
C VAL A 600 -38.47 -17.33 2.45
N ASN A 601 -39.31 -16.86 3.37
CA ASN A 601 -38.89 -15.86 4.38
C ASN A 601 -37.81 -16.37 5.35
N ASP A 602 -37.88 -17.64 5.73
CA ASP A 602 -36.93 -18.28 6.68
C ASP A 602 -35.96 -19.25 5.97
N VAL A 603 -35.66 -18.98 4.70
CA VAL A 603 -34.75 -19.80 3.90
C VAL A 603 -33.44 -19.03 3.70
N PRO A 604 -32.26 -19.65 3.94
CA PRO A 604 -30.99 -19.06 3.52
C PRO A 604 -30.88 -19.18 2.00
N LEU A 605 -30.99 -18.05 1.31
CA LEU A 605 -31.11 -18.00 -0.15
C LEU A 605 -29.75 -17.83 -0.80
N ASN A 606 -28.93 -16.92 -0.30
CA ASN A 606 -27.65 -16.63 -0.92
C ASN A 606 -26.55 -16.53 0.12
N LEU A 607 -25.34 -16.81 -0.35
CA LEU A 607 -24.12 -16.66 0.41
C LEU A 607 -23.30 -15.57 -0.25
N ILE A 608 -22.93 -14.55 0.53
CA ILE A 608 -22.05 -13.47 0.10
C ILE A 608 -20.80 -13.54 0.96
N ILE A 609 -19.64 -13.60 0.32
CA ILE A 609 -18.36 -13.69 1.01
C ILE A 609 -17.50 -12.52 0.54
N LYS A 610 -16.95 -11.78 1.51
CA LYS A 610 -15.95 -10.76 1.27
C LYS A 610 -14.62 -11.21 1.82
N VAL A 611 -13.64 -11.18 0.93
CA VAL A 611 -12.26 -11.48 1.26
C VAL A 611 -11.34 -10.33 0.85
N ARG A 612 -10.13 -10.31 1.40
CA ARG A 612 -9.13 -9.27 1.17
C ARG A 612 -7.78 -9.89 0.85
N LYS A 613 -7.08 -9.32 -0.14
CA LYS A 613 -5.67 -9.61 -0.39
C LYS A 613 -4.84 -8.95 0.72
N PRO A 614 -3.99 -9.68 1.45
CA PRO A 614 -3.14 -9.09 2.49
C PRO A 614 -2.37 -7.85 2.00
N GLU A 615 -2.24 -6.82 2.85
CA GLU A 615 -1.50 -5.58 2.52
C GLU A 615 0.00 -5.83 2.33
N VAL A 616 0.52 -6.92 2.89
CA VAL A 616 1.90 -7.38 2.74
C VAL A 616 1.86 -8.79 2.16
N MET A 617 2.31 -8.97 0.92
CA MET A 617 2.50 -10.30 0.35
C MET A 617 3.61 -11.01 1.14
N PRO A 618 3.35 -12.15 1.80
CA PRO A 618 4.41 -12.99 2.32
C PRO A 618 5.12 -13.67 1.14
N GLY A 619 5.96 -12.93 0.40
CA GLY A 619 6.70 -13.48 -0.73
C GLY A 619 7.24 -12.53 -1.81
N SER A 620 6.87 -11.24 -1.87
CA SER A 620 7.28 -10.36 -2.98
C SER A 620 8.66 -9.69 -2.82
N LEU A 621 9.67 -10.50 -2.53
CA LEU A 621 11.07 -10.16 -2.82
C LEU A 621 11.57 -11.10 -3.93
N SER A 622 10.96 -10.97 -5.10
CA SER A 622 11.38 -11.65 -6.33
C SER A 622 11.69 -10.63 -7.41
N GLY A 623 12.80 -9.93 -7.22
CA GLY A 623 13.56 -9.25 -8.27
C GLY A 623 15.02 -9.44 -7.90
N GLU A 624 15.84 -9.91 -8.85
CA GLU A 624 17.26 -10.20 -8.67
C GLU A 624 18.04 -8.93 -8.25
N LYS A 625 18.01 -8.64 -6.95
CA LYS A 625 19.18 -8.23 -6.18
C LYS A 625 19.42 -9.39 -5.23
N SER A 626 20.68 -9.78 -5.07
CA SER A 626 21.02 -10.86 -4.15
C SER A 626 20.37 -10.57 -2.80
N SER A 627 19.56 -11.50 -2.29
CA SER A 627 18.87 -11.36 -1.00
C SER A 627 19.83 -11.21 0.18
N SER A 628 21.14 -11.29 -0.06
CA SER A 628 22.20 -10.91 0.87
C SER A 628 22.34 -9.39 1.06
N ASP A 629 21.96 -8.54 0.10
CA ASP A 629 22.36 -7.11 0.16
C ASP A 629 21.27 -6.18 0.73
N ILE A 630 19.99 -6.58 0.74
CA ILE A 630 18.88 -5.73 1.20
C ILE A 630 18.76 -5.73 2.74
N PHE A 631 19.23 -6.76 3.44
CA PHE A 631 19.00 -6.92 4.89
C PHE A 631 20.25 -6.71 5.76
N HIS A 632 21.32 -6.17 5.18
CA HIS A 632 22.47 -5.69 5.96
C HIS A 632 22.29 -4.26 6.49
N GLU A 633 21.14 -3.61 6.25
CA GLU A 633 20.81 -2.37 6.94
C GLU A 633 20.54 -2.63 8.44
N LYS A 634 21.09 -1.73 9.26
CA LYS A 634 21.10 -1.82 10.72
C LYS A 634 19.67 -1.68 11.25
N ILE A 635 19.12 -2.75 11.84
CA ILE A 635 17.83 -2.67 12.55
C ILE A 635 17.98 -1.67 13.72
N ARG A 636 17.22 -0.57 13.70
CA ARG A 636 17.20 0.45 14.77
C ARG A 636 15.87 0.40 15.51
N TRP A 637 15.91 0.01 16.78
CA TRP A 637 14.74 0.09 17.65
C TRP A 637 14.64 1.45 18.31
N ASN A 638 13.47 2.07 18.21
CA ASN A 638 13.18 3.28 18.98
C ASN A 638 12.76 2.91 20.42
N ASN A 639 12.81 3.89 21.33
CA ASN A 639 12.51 3.66 22.75
C ASN A 639 11.07 3.18 23.02
N ILE A 640 10.15 3.33 22.06
CA ILE A 640 8.75 2.88 22.19
C ILE A 640 8.67 1.37 21.92
N MET A 641 9.41 0.87 20.92
CA MET A 641 9.49 -0.55 20.57
C MET A 641 10.18 -1.38 21.67
N CYS A 642 11.26 -0.86 22.27
CA CYS A 642 11.98 -1.52 23.36
C CYS A 642 11.14 -1.73 24.64
N ASN A 643 10.02 -1.01 24.79
CA ASN A 643 9.17 -1.05 26.00
C ASN A 643 7.88 -1.86 25.82
N ASN A 644 7.66 -2.49 24.65
CA ASN A 644 6.42 -3.19 24.33
C ASN A 644 6.54 -4.73 24.44
N PHE A 645 6.92 -5.22 25.62
CA PHE A 645 7.13 -6.67 25.86
C PHE A 645 5.90 -7.55 25.60
N LYS A 646 4.69 -6.98 25.54
CA LYS A 646 3.44 -7.72 25.24
C LYS A 646 3.37 -8.24 23.81
N ASN A 647 4.17 -7.68 22.90
CA ASN A 647 4.31 -8.12 21.52
C ASN A 647 5.56 -8.98 21.31
N SER A 648 6.19 -9.46 22.39
CA SER A 648 7.30 -10.42 22.27
C SER A 648 6.77 -11.78 21.84
N PHE A 649 7.47 -12.45 20.93
CA PHE A 649 7.08 -13.77 20.46
C PHE A 649 8.20 -14.78 20.60
N VAL A 650 7.81 -16.05 20.69
CA VAL A 650 8.72 -17.18 20.89
C VAL A 650 8.82 -17.96 19.60
N VAL A 651 10.04 -18.18 19.12
CA VAL A 651 10.30 -18.95 17.90
C VAL A 651 11.20 -20.13 18.23
N ASP A 652 10.73 -21.33 17.91
CA ASP A 652 11.53 -22.55 18.01
C ASP A 652 12.38 -22.72 16.75
N ILE A 653 13.69 -22.88 16.91
CA ILE A 653 14.62 -23.08 15.79
C ILE A 653 14.40 -24.48 15.19
N PRO A 654 14.03 -24.60 13.90
CA PRO A 654 13.79 -25.88 13.25
C PRO A 654 15.04 -26.78 13.25
N ASN A 655 14.86 -28.10 13.32
CA ASN A 655 15.98 -29.05 13.39
C ASN A 655 17.00 -28.89 12.24
N LYS A 656 16.54 -28.67 11.01
CA LYS A 656 17.42 -28.46 9.85
C LYS A 656 18.27 -27.19 9.97
N VAL A 657 17.70 -26.12 10.54
CA VAL A 657 18.41 -24.87 10.79
C VAL A 657 19.49 -25.07 11.86
N LYS A 658 19.17 -25.82 12.92
CA LYS A 658 20.13 -26.17 13.99
C LYS A 658 21.31 -26.96 13.44
N GLU A 659 21.07 -27.93 12.55
CA GLU A 659 22.13 -28.72 11.93
C GLU A 659 23.10 -27.85 11.12
N GLU A 660 22.58 -26.98 10.24
CA GLU A 660 23.37 -26.02 9.46
C GLU A 660 24.15 -25.06 10.35
N LEU A 661 23.50 -24.51 11.39
CA LEU A 661 24.08 -23.55 12.31
C LEU A 661 25.23 -24.13 13.14
N TYR A 662 25.04 -25.33 13.69
CA TYR A 662 26.06 -25.98 14.51
C TYR A 662 27.24 -26.45 13.67
N ALA A 663 26.99 -26.95 12.45
CA ALA A 663 28.06 -27.32 11.52
C ALA A 663 28.93 -26.09 11.17
N ALA A 664 28.32 -24.94 10.90
CA ALA A 664 29.05 -23.71 10.61
C ALA A 664 29.88 -23.21 11.82
N ALA A 665 29.28 -23.22 13.02
CA ALA A 665 29.97 -22.80 14.24
C ALA A 665 31.16 -23.69 14.59
N LEU A 666 30.99 -25.02 14.47
CA LEU A 666 32.06 -25.99 14.72
C LEU A 666 33.21 -25.81 13.72
N LYS A 667 32.89 -25.61 12.43
CA LYS A 667 33.89 -25.38 11.38
C LYS A 667 34.68 -24.10 11.63
N CYS A 668 34.04 -23.04 12.12
CA CYS A 668 34.73 -21.80 12.49
C CYS A 668 35.67 -22.02 13.68
N PHE A 669 35.20 -22.73 14.71
CA PHE A 669 36.01 -23.07 15.89
C PHE A 669 37.23 -23.93 15.53
N GLU A 670 37.06 -24.96 14.70
CA GLU A 670 38.15 -25.85 14.26
C GLU A 670 39.22 -25.12 13.44
N ARG A 671 38.85 -24.01 12.79
CA ARG A 671 39.77 -23.11 12.08
C ARG A 671 40.45 -22.09 13.00
N GLY A 672 40.19 -22.15 14.32
CA GLY A 672 40.74 -21.21 15.29
C GLY A 672 40.16 -19.79 15.18
N ILE A 673 38.98 -19.63 14.58
CA ILE A 673 38.34 -18.31 14.45
C ILE A 673 37.68 -17.95 15.77
N GLU A 674 38.19 -16.91 16.41
CA GLU A 674 37.56 -16.31 17.58
C GLU A 674 36.36 -15.45 17.17
N VAL A 675 35.39 -15.33 18.08
CA VAL A 675 34.14 -14.59 17.86
C VAL A 675 34.39 -13.12 17.48
N ASP A 676 35.40 -12.49 18.08
CA ASP A 676 35.75 -11.08 17.81
C ASP A 676 36.37 -10.90 16.41
N ALA A 677 37.06 -11.93 15.93
CA ALA A 677 37.64 -12.00 14.59
C ALA A 677 36.64 -12.45 13.51
N PHE A 678 35.49 -13.01 13.90
CA PHE A 678 34.49 -13.52 12.96
C PHE A 678 33.94 -12.40 12.06
N ARG A 679 33.90 -12.67 10.76
CA ARG A 679 33.28 -11.84 9.71
C ARG A 679 32.50 -12.75 8.76
N MET A 680 31.23 -12.43 8.53
CA MET A 680 30.38 -13.17 7.59
C MET A 680 30.95 -13.06 6.16
N GLY A 681 30.75 -14.09 5.33
CA GLY A 681 31.26 -14.16 3.95
C GLY A 681 32.74 -14.53 3.81
N SER A 682 33.62 -14.11 4.73
CA SER A 682 35.06 -14.41 4.67
C SER A 682 35.48 -15.70 5.39
N HIS A 683 34.71 -16.11 6.39
CA HIS A 683 35.05 -17.27 7.24
C HIS A 683 34.13 -18.48 7.04
N VAL A 684 32.98 -18.25 6.41
CA VAL A 684 31.93 -19.25 6.18
C VAL A 684 31.81 -19.53 4.69
N GLU A 685 32.72 -20.34 4.16
CA GLU A 685 32.62 -20.83 2.77
C GLU A 685 32.42 -22.35 2.75
N ALA A 686 31.49 -22.79 1.88
CA ALA A 686 31.06 -24.16 1.63
C ALA A 686 30.39 -24.89 2.81
N VAL A 687 29.31 -24.30 3.35
CA VAL A 687 28.17 -25.05 3.94
C VAL A 687 26.93 -24.47 3.27
N GLU A 688 26.05 -25.32 2.73
CA GLU A 688 24.77 -24.88 2.19
C GLU A 688 23.90 -24.41 3.35
N LEU A 689 23.94 -23.11 3.67
CA LEU A 689 23.16 -22.50 4.75
C LEU A 689 21.76 -22.10 4.29
N LYS A 690 21.12 -22.96 3.48
CA LYS A 690 19.88 -22.63 2.78
C LYS A 690 18.73 -22.52 3.78
N CYS A 691 18.60 -23.48 4.69
CA CYS A 691 17.55 -23.45 5.70
C CYS A 691 17.78 -22.33 6.71
N LEU A 692 19.04 -22.09 7.12
CA LEU A 692 19.41 -21.00 8.02
C LEU A 692 19.09 -19.63 7.40
N LYS A 693 19.46 -19.39 6.14
CA LYS A 693 19.14 -18.15 5.43
C LYS A 693 17.63 -17.90 5.38
N LEU A 694 16.85 -18.88 4.94
CA LEU A 694 15.38 -18.75 4.86
C LEU A 694 14.75 -18.46 6.23
N PHE A 695 15.21 -19.16 7.28
CA PHE A 695 14.74 -18.93 8.64
C PHE A 695 15.09 -17.53 9.16
N CYS A 696 16.33 -17.08 8.95
CA CYS A 696 16.78 -15.75 9.36
C CYS A 696 16.06 -14.63 8.59
N THR A 697 15.75 -14.83 7.31
CA THR A 697 14.97 -13.85 6.52
C THR A 697 13.55 -13.69 7.07
N ASP A 698 12.87 -14.80 7.39
CA ASP A 698 11.53 -14.76 8.01
C ASP A 698 11.57 -14.07 9.39
N LEU A 699 12.60 -14.38 10.17
CA LEU A 699 12.80 -13.81 11.50
C LEU A 699 13.13 -12.30 11.44
N ALA A 700 13.94 -11.86 10.49
CA ALA A 700 14.26 -10.45 10.26
C ALA A 700 13.03 -9.65 9.85
N ALA A 701 12.18 -10.19 8.96
CA ALA A 701 10.93 -9.55 8.57
C ALA A 701 10.01 -9.34 9.80
N LYS A 702 9.89 -10.34 10.67
CA LYS A 702 9.11 -10.22 11.91
C LYS A 702 9.68 -9.18 12.85
N LEU A 703 11.00 -9.11 13.02
CA LEU A 703 11.68 -8.11 13.85
C LEU A 703 11.53 -6.66 13.34
N VAL A 704 11.37 -6.46 12.04
CA VAL A 704 11.14 -5.13 11.44
C VAL A 704 9.70 -4.66 11.62
N HIS A 705 8.74 -5.59 11.58
CA HIS A 705 7.30 -5.26 11.57
C HIS A 705 6.62 -5.36 12.93
N GLU A 706 7.07 -6.28 13.80
CA GLU A 706 6.48 -6.51 15.11
C GLU A 706 7.28 -5.76 16.18
N THR A 707 6.62 -4.88 16.93
CA THR A 707 7.26 -4.04 17.96
C THR A 707 7.45 -4.82 19.26
N GLY A 708 8.44 -5.71 19.32
CA GLY A 708 8.73 -6.55 20.50
C GLY A 708 10.04 -7.33 20.42
N ALA A 709 10.39 -8.05 21.49
CA ALA A 709 11.59 -8.88 21.56
C ALA A 709 11.33 -10.31 21.08
N VAL A 710 12.32 -10.98 20.48
CA VAL A 710 12.15 -12.37 20.04
C VAL A 710 12.93 -13.35 20.90
N LEU A 711 12.22 -14.31 21.51
CA LEU A 711 12.82 -15.41 22.24
C LEU A 711 13.08 -16.59 21.31
N LEU A 712 14.35 -16.89 21.03
CA LEU A 712 14.74 -18.06 20.24
C LEU A 712 14.99 -19.29 21.11
N ARG A 713 14.21 -20.35 20.87
CA ARG A 713 14.31 -21.62 21.60
C ARG A 713 14.93 -22.73 20.75
N GLY A 714 15.64 -23.63 21.41
CA GLY A 714 16.14 -24.87 20.80
C GLY A 714 17.64 -24.92 20.54
N PHE A 715 18.46 -24.05 21.13
CA PHE A 715 19.92 -24.18 21.10
C PHE A 715 20.41 -25.36 21.95
N ASP A 716 20.66 -26.52 21.34
CA ASP A 716 21.23 -27.70 22.02
C ASP A 716 22.77 -27.64 22.02
N LEU A 717 23.34 -27.00 23.04
CA LEU A 717 24.80 -26.84 23.15
C LEU A 717 25.54 -28.15 23.41
N LYS A 718 24.85 -29.20 23.88
CA LYS A 718 25.44 -30.54 24.06
C LYS A 718 25.86 -31.16 22.74
N ARG A 719 25.43 -30.59 21.61
CA ARG A 719 25.86 -31.00 20.27
C ARG A 719 27.33 -30.67 19.97
N PHE A 720 27.93 -29.68 20.65
CA PHE A 720 29.33 -29.30 20.42
C PHE A 720 30.35 -30.14 21.18
N THR A 721 29.94 -30.77 22.29
CA THR A 721 30.81 -31.67 23.08
C THR A 721 29.99 -32.56 24.00
N HIS A 722 30.41 -33.82 24.14
CA HIS A 722 29.88 -34.78 25.13
C HIS A 722 30.65 -34.77 26.46
N ALA A 723 31.75 -34.01 26.55
CA ALA A 723 32.59 -33.86 27.74
C ALA A 723 32.57 -32.42 28.26
N GLU A 724 32.87 -32.21 29.55
CA GLU A 724 32.93 -30.91 30.25
C GLU A 724 34.05 -29.96 29.76
N ASN A 725 34.43 -30.02 28.48
CA ASN A 725 35.36 -29.08 27.89
C ASN A 725 34.67 -27.73 27.64
N ASN A 726 34.64 -26.93 28.71
CA ASN A 726 33.90 -25.67 28.82
C ASN A 726 34.31 -24.66 27.74
N ALA A 727 35.56 -24.69 27.27
CA ALA A 727 36.07 -23.75 26.28
C ALA A 727 35.47 -23.97 24.88
N LYS A 728 35.38 -25.23 24.42
CA LYS A 728 34.82 -25.56 23.11
C LYS A 728 33.32 -25.27 23.05
N LEU A 729 32.58 -25.66 24.09
CA LEU A 729 31.16 -25.39 24.21
C LEU A 729 30.88 -23.88 24.19
N THR A 730 31.63 -23.10 24.98
CA THR A 730 31.49 -21.64 25.02
C THR A 730 31.81 -20.99 23.67
N ALA A 731 32.93 -21.37 23.04
CA ALA A 731 33.35 -20.76 21.78
C ALA A 731 32.39 -21.10 20.63
N CYS A 732 31.98 -22.36 20.49
CA CYS A 732 31.03 -22.78 19.47
C CYS A 732 29.64 -22.18 19.70
N GLY A 733 29.17 -22.09 20.96
CA GLY A 733 27.89 -21.47 21.29
C GLY A 733 27.84 -19.99 20.91
N LYS A 734 28.90 -19.24 21.21
CA LYS A 734 29.02 -17.84 20.78
C LYS A 734 29.07 -17.74 19.25
N LEU A 735 29.91 -18.52 18.58
CA LEU A 735 29.98 -18.51 17.11
C LEU A 735 28.62 -18.82 16.46
N ALA A 736 27.90 -19.81 16.97
CA ALA A 736 26.56 -20.17 16.47
C ALA A 736 25.57 -19.02 16.64
N PHE A 737 25.56 -18.36 17.80
CA PHE A 737 24.72 -17.18 18.02
C PHE A 737 25.08 -16.03 17.06
N TYR A 738 26.36 -15.71 16.88
CA TYR A 738 26.79 -14.64 15.96
C TYR A 738 26.51 -14.95 14.50
N ILE A 739 26.71 -16.20 14.07
CA ILE A 739 26.35 -16.65 12.72
C ILE A 739 24.86 -16.44 12.50
N LEU A 740 24.01 -16.75 13.50
CA LEU A 740 22.57 -16.55 13.41
C LEU A 740 22.22 -15.06 13.30
N CYS A 741 22.78 -14.20 14.17
CA CYS A 741 22.48 -12.76 14.20
C CYS A 741 22.93 -12.03 12.94
N GLU A 742 24.14 -12.28 12.43
CA GLU A 742 24.66 -11.65 11.21
C GLU A 742 23.87 -12.05 9.95
N HIS A 743 23.14 -13.19 9.98
CA HIS A 743 22.19 -13.56 8.92
C HIS A 743 20.82 -12.88 9.07
N ILE A 744 20.54 -12.23 10.21
CA ILE A 744 19.28 -11.54 10.49
C ILE A 744 19.42 -10.03 10.25
N SER A 745 20.52 -9.42 10.71
CA SER A 745 20.90 -8.02 10.42
C SER A 745 22.39 -7.79 10.72
N SER A 746 22.97 -6.71 10.19
CA SER A 746 24.38 -6.38 10.43
C SER A 746 24.64 -6.07 11.92
N VAL A 747 25.55 -6.83 12.52
CA VAL A 747 25.96 -6.61 13.91
C VAL A 747 27.19 -5.73 13.94
N ASP A 748 27.06 -4.52 14.49
CA ASP A 748 28.17 -3.61 14.70
C ASP A 748 29.27 -4.29 15.54
N ALA A 749 30.53 -4.23 15.09
CA ALA A 749 31.65 -4.81 15.83
C ALA A 749 31.78 -4.21 17.25
N SER A 750 31.29 -2.97 17.46
CA SER A 750 31.26 -2.29 18.76
C SER A 750 30.11 -2.73 19.69
N THR A 751 29.13 -3.50 19.20
CA THR A 751 27.99 -4.02 20.00
C THR A 751 28.17 -5.47 20.44
N ARG A 752 29.30 -6.10 20.09
CA ARG A 752 29.60 -7.50 20.44
C ARG A 752 29.79 -7.65 21.97
N GLY A 753 29.05 -8.57 22.60
CA GLY A 753 29.36 -9.07 23.96
C GLY A 753 28.45 -8.63 25.12
N ARG A 754 27.17 -8.31 24.92
CA ARG A 754 26.29 -7.83 26.01
C ARG A 754 25.23 -8.85 26.41
N LEU A 755 25.17 -9.15 27.71
CA LEU A 755 24.27 -10.15 28.29
C LEU A 755 23.03 -9.50 28.94
N PHE A 756 21.82 -10.05 28.74
CA PHE A 756 20.56 -9.60 29.39
C PHE A 756 19.99 -10.71 30.31
N ASP A 757 19.47 -10.35 31.49
CA ASP A 757 18.83 -11.29 32.42
C ASP A 757 17.30 -11.31 32.21
N VAL A 758 16.77 -12.40 31.64
CA VAL A 758 15.33 -12.59 31.40
C VAL A 758 14.49 -12.73 32.66
N LYS A 759 15.09 -13.07 33.81
CA LYS A 759 14.36 -13.27 35.07
C LYS A 759 13.76 -11.96 35.56
N SER A 760 14.43 -10.83 35.30
CA SER A 760 13.94 -9.48 35.59
C SER A 760 12.76 -9.04 34.72
N ALA A 761 12.60 -9.67 33.54
CA ALA A 761 11.54 -9.38 32.57
C ALA A 761 10.34 -10.35 32.63
N ASN A 762 10.32 -11.28 33.59
CA ASN A 762 9.27 -12.31 33.73
C ASN A 762 9.10 -13.23 32.50
N LEU A 763 10.14 -13.38 31.68
CA LEU A 763 10.15 -14.28 30.52
C LEU A 763 10.60 -15.68 30.95
N ASP A 764 9.65 -16.58 31.18
CA ASP A 764 9.93 -17.96 31.63
C ASP A 764 10.35 -18.85 30.46
N ALA A 765 11.67 -19.00 30.26
CA ALA A 765 12.21 -19.76 29.14
C ALA A 765 12.19 -21.29 29.36
N MET A 766 12.30 -21.77 30.61
CA MET A 766 12.48 -23.19 30.95
C MET A 766 12.02 -23.60 32.38
N GLY A 767 11.43 -22.70 33.19
CA GLY A 767 11.01 -22.93 34.57
C GLY A 767 11.74 -22.05 35.61
N LYS A 768 11.16 -21.93 36.82
CA LYS A 768 11.51 -20.96 37.87
C LYS A 768 12.95 -21.02 38.42
N ASP A 769 13.67 -22.11 38.19
CA ASP A 769 14.96 -22.40 38.83
C ASP A 769 16.18 -22.39 37.86
N ALA A 770 16.01 -21.98 36.59
CA ALA A 770 17.10 -21.91 35.62
C ALA A 770 17.74 -20.50 35.56
N ASP A 771 19.07 -20.44 35.52
CA ASP A 771 19.84 -19.22 35.19
C ASP A 771 19.85 -19.04 33.67
N ASN A 772 19.08 -18.07 33.18
CA ASN A 772 18.89 -17.83 31.76
C ASN A 772 19.53 -16.48 31.38
N VAL A 773 20.59 -16.50 30.57
CA VAL A 773 21.26 -15.28 30.14
C VAL A 773 21.20 -15.12 28.62
N LEU A 774 20.68 -13.97 28.21
CA LEU A 774 20.48 -13.53 26.83
C LEU A 774 21.71 -12.84 26.27
N PHE A 775 21.84 -12.73 24.96
CA PHE A 775 22.76 -11.81 24.29
C PHE A 775 21.98 -10.77 23.50
N SER A 776 22.39 -9.49 23.49
CA SER A 776 21.73 -8.39 22.74
C SER A 776 22.73 -7.54 21.98
N VAL A 777 22.25 -6.87 20.93
CA VAL A 777 23.01 -6.03 19.98
C VAL A 777 22.86 -4.50 20.20
N SER A 778 22.33 -4.04 21.34
CA SER A 778 22.08 -2.61 21.61
C SER A 778 23.18 -1.87 22.40
N ASN A 779 23.18 -0.52 22.36
CA ASN A 779 24.21 0.43 22.88
C ASN A 779 24.18 0.70 24.41
N SER A 780 23.24 0.13 25.16
CA SER A 780 23.16 0.27 26.64
C SER A 780 24.18 -0.61 27.40
N ALA A 781 24.82 -0.09 28.45
CA ALA A 781 25.92 -0.78 29.15
C ALA A 781 25.48 -1.98 30.03
N ALA A 782 26.35 -3.00 30.15
CA ALA A 782 26.31 -3.99 31.22
C ALA A 782 27.70 -4.14 31.88
N GLY A 783 27.73 -4.22 33.21
CA GLY A 783 28.93 -4.15 34.05
C GLY A 783 29.53 -5.48 34.55
N TRP A 784 29.33 -6.63 33.86
CA TRP A 784 29.66 -8.03 34.28
C TRP A 784 28.83 -8.53 35.51
N HIS A 785 28.35 -9.78 35.69
CA HIS A 785 28.43 -11.09 34.98
C HIS A 785 27.40 -12.13 35.49
N THR A 786 27.33 -13.33 34.87
CA THR A 786 26.98 -14.59 35.58
C THR A 786 28.04 -14.81 36.65
N ASP A 787 27.71 -14.45 37.88
CA ASP A 787 28.61 -14.61 39.00
C ASP A 787 28.87 -16.10 39.23
N GLY A 788 30.16 -16.45 39.39
CA GLY A 788 30.65 -17.82 39.53
C GLY A 788 30.24 -18.52 40.83
N ALA A 789 28.96 -18.45 41.22
CA ALA A 789 28.40 -19.03 42.44
C ALA A 789 27.32 -20.10 42.19
N SER A 790 26.78 -20.23 40.97
CA SER A 790 25.79 -21.28 40.67
C SER A 790 26.47 -22.65 40.51
N LYS A 791 26.19 -23.55 41.46
CA LYS A 791 26.56 -24.98 41.41
C LYS A 791 25.77 -25.74 40.35
N ASP A 792 24.76 -25.13 39.73
CA ASP A 792 23.85 -25.76 38.80
C ASP A 792 24.14 -25.27 37.38
N LYS A 793 25.05 -26.00 36.72
CA LYS A 793 25.46 -25.75 35.34
C LYS A 793 24.38 -26.21 34.35
N THR A 794 23.49 -25.30 33.95
CA THR A 794 22.66 -25.47 32.75
C THR A 794 23.12 -24.49 31.68
N TYR A 795 23.67 -25.03 30.59
CA TYR A 795 24.18 -24.25 29.45
C TYR A 795 23.19 -24.31 28.30
N ASP A 796 22.14 -23.50 28.36
CA ASP A 796 21.27 -23.24 27.21
C ASP A 796 21.43 -21.76 26.84
N VAL A 797 21.92 -21.48 25.62
CA VAL A 797 21.99 -20.10 25.10
C VAL A 797 20.58 -19.71 24.68
N VAL A 798 20.04 -18.69 25.34
CA VAL A 798 18.76 -18.10 24.96
C VAL A 798 19.07 -16.84 24.15
N GLY A 799 18.67 -16.80 22.88
CA GLY A 799 18.88 -15.61 22.04
C GLY A 799 17.70 -14.67 22.17
N LEU A 800 17.95 -13.40 22.51
CA LEU A 800 17.01 -12.31 22.30
C LEU A 800 17.53 -11.46 21.15
N LEU A 801 16.73 -11.30 20.10
CA LEU A 801 16.97 -10.26 19.10
C LEU A 801 16.13 -9.05 19.45
#